data_AF-A0A3M7F933-F1
#
_entry.id   AF-A0A3M7F933-F1
#
_cell.length_a   1.000
_cell.length_b   1.000
_cell.length_c   1.000
_cell.angle_alpha   90.00
_cell.angle_beta   90.00
_cell.angle_gamma   90.00
#
_symmetry.space_group_name_H-M   'P 1'
#
loop_
_entity.id
_entity.type
_entity.pdbx_description
1 polymer ?
#
loop_
_entity_poly.entity_id
_entity_poly.type
_entity_poly.pdbx_seq_one_letter_code
_entity_poly.pdbx_strand_id
1 'polypeptide(L)'
;MTTAPAPAPLKFTGSKYLVQRLVLATLTGRPIRISQIRSSSHTAPGLASHEVSFLRLLDAITNGSHIEFSYTGTTVLYKPGLITGSAAGHGASGGVIRHELPADCTRGVSYFLLPLCLLAPFSKAQVNVLFTGPGVITSSTETGDVSADTVRTAILPIFRGFGIERNIELRMLRRSNSGKDGKGGGGEVQLVFGHQVRLPKTLHLMSAGRVKRIRGVAYSTGVAGANNARLIEAARGVLNEFCPDTYVYSDVSSAPLISAPERNNPSAKKKTGLGFGLSLVAEANTGVLYSADIASPPQGGEPPEDLGKKCALQLLESVSQGGCVSAVAAPTVLSLMAMGSEDVGRISMGKYVVGSEQVLQLARDLRAFGMSGWGLREGDDEEDVVDTTFVGGLLDQELQTQRILGFGDAELLSVGHFENLEALQAQRTRTPRTENGRMEPFGEAWQRAYGGEEHCGSSLCRIINYCLSWMLPLKRMHVTPSIILSPGRHSLFGLRRNVSASTLAHPLARKSRAFLTTSSSTPPDCLARVPQGPTNVNKIRPSPATQAQARSHQLSSHLSPALSSSLQSRSSTTMAQQTLPTRGGFEAKAPSVYTPRKVGAAHTLEYRVFIEKDGVPVSPFHDIPLYANEQQTILNMVVEIPRWTNAKQEISKEDTLNPIKQDTKKGKLRFVRNCFPHKGYLWNYGAFPQTWEDPNATHPETKAKGDNDPLDVCEIGELVAKPGEVKQVKVLGTMALLDEGETDWKIIVIDVNDPLAPKLNDIEDVERHLPGLLRATNEWFRIYKIPDGKPENQFAFSGECKNRKYAMDVVRECAEAWEKLITGKTPKGEISLANTTVPHSNDRTDATKLNIPKGDNQPPAPIDPSIDKWFYISGASA
;
A
#
# COMPACT_ATOMS: atom_id res chain seq x y z
N MET A 1 7.56 32.48 -14.20
CA MET A 1 7.50 31.10 -13.66
C MET A 1 8.67 30.31 -14.22
N THR A 2 9.76 30.21 -13.46
CA THR A 2 10.86 29.29 -13.74
C THR A 2 10.50 27.94 -13.13
N THR A 3 10.08 26.99 -13.96
CA THR A 3 9.85 25.60 -13.58
C THR A 3 11.13 25.03 -12.96
N ALA A 4 11.04 24.42 -11.78
CA ALA A 4 12.14 23.64 -11.22
C ALA A 4 12.60 22.59 -12.26
N PRO A 5 13.91 22.37 -12.44
CA PRO A 5 14.40 21.41 -13.43
C PRO A 5 13.89 20.01 -13.08
N ALA A 6 13.19 19.37 -14.02
CA ALA A 6 12.70 18.00 -13.85
C ALA A 6 13.86 17.06 -13.45
N PRO A 7 13.65 16.13 -12.50
CA PRO A 7 14.70 15.22 -12.06
C PRO A 7 15.24 14.41 -13.24
N ALA A 8 16.56 14.30 -13.32
CA ALA A 8 17.23 13.57 -14.39
C ALA A 8 16.80 12.09 -14.41
N PRO A 9 16.60 11.48 -15.60
CA PRO A 9 16.14 10.10 -15.69
C PRO A 9 17.18 9.12 -15.15
N LEU A 10 16.73 8.12 -14.39
CA LEU A 10 17.58 7.02 -13.92
C LEU A 10 18.09 6.21 -15.11
N LYS A 11 19.38 5.86 -15.11
CA LYS A 11 20.02 5.18 -16.24
C LYS A 11 20.18 3.70 -15.93
N PHE A 12 19.64 2.85 -16.80
CA PHE A 12 19.83 1.41 -16.76
C PHE A 12 20.42 0.91 -18.07
N THR A 13 21.03 -0.27 -18.04
CA THR A 13 21.63 -0.91 -19.20
C THR A 13 21.08 -2.33 -19.41
N GLY A 14 21.04 -2.76 -20.67
CA GLY A 14 20.64 -4.10 -21.08
C GLY A 14 19.13 -4.34 -21.14
N SER A 15 18.75 -5.47 -21.76
CA SER A 15 17.35 -5.90 -21.93
C SER A 15 16.85 -6.84 -20.82
N LYS A 16 17.74 -7.36 -19.97
CA LYS A 16 17.34 -8.21 -18.83
C LYS A 16 16.48 -7.40 -17.85
N TYR A 17 15.38 -7.98 -17.40
CA TYR A 17 14.43 -7.38 -16.44
C TYR A 17 13.82 -6.03 -16.90
N LEU A 18 13.76 -5.79 -18.22
CA LEU A 18 13.21 -4.57 -18.81
C LEU A 18 11.80 -4.25 -18.27
N VAL A 19 10.91 -5.23 -18.27
CA VAL A 19 9.51 -5.09 -17.84
C VAL A 19 9.40 -4.73 -16.36
N GLN A 20 10.20 -5.38 -15.51
CA GLN A 20 10.22 -5.09 -14.08
C GLN A 20 10.65 -3.64 -13.82
N ARG A 21 11.67 -3.15 -14.52
CA ARG A 21 12.13 -1.75 -14.42
C ARG A 21 11.06 -0.77 -14.90
N LEU A 22 10.35 -1.08 -15.98
CA LEU A 22 9.25 -0.25 -16.48
C LEU A 22 8.09 -0.19 -15.47
N VAL A 23 7.74 -1.32 -14.85
CA VAL A 23 6.71 -1.37 -13.81
C VAL A 23 7.12 -0.58 -12.57
N LEU A 24 8.34 -0.78 -12.08
CA LEU A 24 8.87 -0.01 -10.93
C LEU A 24 8.95 1.48 -11.24
N ALA A 25 9.34 1.87 -12.46
CA ALA A 25 9.29 3.26 -12.89
C ALA A 25 7.86 3.81 -12.91
N THR A 26 6.87 3.00 -13.29
CA THR A 26 5.46 3.40 -13.29
C THR A 26 4.93 3.56 -11.86
N LEU A 27 5.26 2.63 -10.96
CA LEU A 27 4.84 2.69 -9.55
C LEU A 27 5.50 3.85 -8.79
N THR A 28 6.79 4.07 -9.00
CA THR A 28 7.53 5.17 -8.35
C THR A 28 7.35 6.51 -9.06
N GLY A 29 6.86 6.46 -10.30
CA GLY A 29 6.73 7.59 -11.22
C GLY A 29 8.03 8.37 -11.44
N ARG A 30 9.19 7.69 -11.39
CA ARG A 30 10.51 8.25 -11.73
C ARG A 30 10.84 7.94 -13.20
N PRO A 31 11.29 8.94 -13.99
CA PRO A 31 11.65 8.72 -15.39
C PRO A 31 12.91 7.86 -15.49
N ILE A 32 12.95 6.96 -16.47
CA ILE A 32 14.07 6.05 -16.69
C ILE A 32 14.55 6.06 -18.13
N ARG A 33 15.85 5.86 -18.34
CA ARG A 33 16.48 5.69 -19.64
C ARG A 33 17.24 4.36 -19.64
N ILE A 34 16.83 3.45 -20.51
CA ILE A 34 17.44 2.13 -20.66
C ILE A 34 18.23 2.12 -21.96
N SER A 35 19.55 1.87 -21.90
CA SER A 35 20.43 1.83 -23.06
C SER A 35 21.03 0.43 -23.28
N GLN A 36 21.64 0.21 -24.45
CA GLN A 36 22.30 -1.06 -24.81
C GLN A 36 21.35 -2.27 -24.82
N ILE A 37 20.10 -2.09 -25.27
CA ILE A 37 19.15 -3.18 -25.47
C ILE A 37 19.62 -4.02 -26.67
N ARG A 38 20.10 -5.24 -26.39
CA ARG A 38 20.62 -6.19 -27.38
C ARG A 38 21.64 -5.60 -28.36
N SER A 39 22.49 -4.67 -27.91
CA SER A 39 23.49 -4.03 -28.77
C SER A 39 24.58 -5.00 -29.29
N SER A 40 24.74 -6.16 -28.64
CA SER A 40 25.65 -7.23 -29.08
C SER A 40 25.08 -8.12 -30.19
N SER A 41 23.76 -8.12 -30.40
CA SER A 41 23.10 -8.95 -31.41
C SER A 41 23.11 -8.24 -32.77
N HIS A 42 23.82 -8.80 -33.74
CA HIS A 42 23.92 -8.23 -35.09
C HIS A 42 22.69 -8.56 -35.95
N THR A 43 21.96 -9.63 -35.63
CA THR A 43 20.82 -10.13 -36.42
C THR A 43 19.50 -9.45 -36.05
N ALA A 44 19.34 -9.05 -34.79
CA ALA A 44 18.14 -8.38 -34.28
C ALA A 44 18.53 -7.46 -33.09
N PRO A 45 19.14 -6.29 -33.37
CA PRO A 45 19.43 -5.31 -32.34
C PRO A 45 18.16 -4.58 -31.88
N GLY A 46 18.14 -4.13 -30.62
CA GLY A 46 17.04 -3.35 -30.06
C GLY A 46 15.93 -4.17 -29.39
N LEU A 47 14.76 -3.55 -29.26
CA LEU A 47 13.58 -4.14 -28.61
C LEU A 47 12.99 -5.31 -29.39
N ALA A 48 12.54 -6.32 -28.67
CA ALA A 48 11.79 -7.43 -29.22
C ALA A 48 10.30 -7.08 -29.35
N SER A 49 9.59 -7.77 -30.24
CA SER A 49 8.18 -7.52 -30.52
C SER A 49 7.26 -7.60 -29.30
N HIS A 50 7.55 -8.54 -28.38
CA HIS A 50 6.82 -8.67 -27.11
C HIS A 50 7.10 -7.52 -26.13
N GLU A 51 8.29 -6.93 -26.16
CA GLU A 51 8.64 -5.76 -25.33
C GLU A 51 7.97 -4.49 -25.87
N VAL A 52 7.94 -4.32 -27.19
CA VAL A 52 7.21 -3.22 -27.83
C VAL A 52 5.70 -3.35 -27.56
N SER A 53 5.16 -4.57 -27.63
CA SER A 53 3.76 -4.83 -27.28
C SER A 53 3.47 -4.53 -25.81
N PHE A 54 4.40 -4.85 -24.90
CA PHE A 54 4.27 -4.50 -23.48
C PHE A 54 4.28 -2.98 -23.26
N LEU A 55 5.15 -2.24 -23.97
CA LEU A 55 5.16 -0.77 -23.90
C LEU A 55 3.84 -0.16 -24.40
N ARG A 56 3.24 -0.72 -25.45
CA ARG A 56 1.90 -0.32 -25.92
C ARG A 56 0.81 -0.61 -24.89
N LEU A 57 0.90 -1.76 -24.20
CA LEU A 57 -0.01 -2.10 -23.11
C LEU A 57 0.12 -1.12 -21.95
N LEU A 58 1.35 -0.76 -21.59
CA LEU A 58 1.64 0.19 -20.52
C LEU A 58 1.08 1.58 -20.85
N ASP A 59 1.24 2.03 -22.10
CA ASP A 59 0.67 3.28 -22.60
C ASP A 59 -0.86 3.26 -22.64
N ALA A 60 -1.48 2.10 -22.88
CA ALA A 60 -2.95 1.97 -22.85
C ALA A 60 -3.55 1.99 -21.43
N ILE A 61 -2.78 1.62 -20.40
CA ILE A 61 -3.24 1.57 -18.99
C ILE A 61 -2.93 2.87 -18.26
N THR A 62 -1.84 3.53 -18.64
CA THR A 62 -1.39 4.78 -18.05
C THR A 62 -1.88 5.97 -18.86
N ASN A 63 -1.99 7.14 -18.23
CA ASN A 63 -2.34 8.39 -18.87
C ASN A 63 -1.21 9.40 -18.68
N GLY A 64 -0.82 10.07 -19.76
CA GLY A 64 0.30 11.02 -19.77
C GLY A 64 1.69 10.36 -19.72
N SER A 65 1.79 9.07 -20.02
CA SER A 65 3.08 8.41 -20.28
C SER A 65 3.72 8.98 -21.54
N HIS A 66 5.05 9.12 -21.52
CA HIS A 66 5.82 9.49 -22.71
C HIS A 66 6.93 8.47 -22.93
N ILE A 67 6.86 7.76 -24.05
CA ILE A 67 7.82 6.73 -24.44
C ILE A 67 8.55 7.19 -25.70
N GLU A 68 9.86 7.38 -25.61
CA GLU A 68 10.71 7.75 -26.75
C GLU A 68 11.67 6.61 -27.08
N PHE A 69 11.75 6.28 -28.37
CA PHE A 69 12.65 5.27 -28.89
C PHE A 69 13.81 5.92 -29.65
N SER A 70 15.03 5.37 -29.51
CA SER A 70 16.09 5.69 -30.45
C SER A 70 15.77 5.11 -31.83
N TYR A 71 16.31 5.72 -32.89
CA TYR A 71 16.16 5.21 -34.26
C TYR A 71 16.56 3.73 -34.41
N THR A 72 17.57 3.30 -33.66
CA THR A 72 18.08 1.92 -33.61
C THR A 72 17.27 0.98 -32.70
N GLY A 73 16.31 1.49 -31.91
CA GLY A 73 15.57 0.72 -30.91
C GLY A 73 16.42 0.18 -29.74
N THR A 74 17.69 0.56 -29.64
CA THR A 74 18.63 0.09 -28.60
C THR A 74 18.60 0.93 -27.32
N THR A 75 17.92 2.08 -27.35
CA THR A 75 17.71 2.94 -26.19
C THR A 75 16.23 3.34 -26.10
N VAL A 76 15.68 3.28 -24.89
CA VAL A 76 14.31 3.70 -24.56
C VAL A 76 14.37 4.73 -23.44
N LEU A 77 13.68 5.85 -23.60
CA LEU A 77 13.39 6.80 -22.54
C LEU A 77 11.92 6.67 -22.19
N TYR A 78 11.63 6.31 -20.95
CA TYR A 78 10.28 6.17 -20.43
C TYR A 78 10.05 7.20 -19.32
N LYS A 79 9.09 8.09 -19.55
CA LYS A 79 8.55 9.01 -18.55
C LYS A 79 7.17 8.47 -18.13
N PRO A 80 7.03 7.95 -16.90
CA PRO A 80 5.80 7.32 -16.44
C PRO A 80 4.67 8.35 -16.24
N GLY A 81 3.45 7.95 -16.59
CA GLY A 81 2.21 8.68 -16.35
C GLY A 81 1.42 8.17 -15.13
N LEU A 82 0.17 8.61 -14.99
CA LEU A 82 -0.76 8.14 -13.95
C LEU A 82 -1.40 6.81 -14.34
N ILE A 83 -1.60 5.89 -13.40
CA ILE A 83 -2.25 4.60 -13.66
C ILE A 83 -3.77 4.79 -13.63
N THR A 84 -4.39 4.91 -14.80
CA THR A 84 -5.85 5.17 -14.88
C THR A 84 -6.70 3.90 -14.91
N GLY A 85 -6.14 2.79 -15.40
CA GLY A 85 -6.90 1.54 -15.60
C GLY A 85 -7.83 1.63 -16.80
N SER A 86 -8.99 0.97 -16.75
CA SER A 86 -9.94 0.90 -17.90
C SER A 86 -11.01 1.99 -17.86
N ALA A 87 -10.61 3.22 -17.54
CA ALA A 87 -11.52 4.38 -17.54
C ALA A 87 -12.04 4.69 -18.95
N ALA A 88 -13.33 5.07 -19.05
CA ALA A 88 -13.94 5.41 -20.34
C ALA A 88 -13.29 6.66 -20.96
N GLY A 89 -12.95 6.59 -22.25
CA GLY A 89 -12.33 7.69 -22.99
C GLY A 89 -10.79 7.70 -23.00
N HIS A 90 -10.13 6.79 -22.28
CA HIS A 90 -8.66 6.66 -22.25
C HIS A 90 -8.27 5.22 -22.63
N GLY A 91 -8.21 4.91 -23.92
CA GLY A 91 -7.79 3.59 -24.44
C GLY A 91 -8.80 2.45 -24.30
N ALA A 92 -9.79 2.54 -23.40
CA ALA A 92 -10.84 1.53 -23.22
C ALA A 92 -12.05 1.78 -24.14
N SER A 93 -12.52 0.71 -24.81
CA SER A 93 -13.77 0.72 -25.59
C SER A 93 -14.82 -0.11 -24.84
N GLY A 94 -15.90 0.52 -24.40
CA GLY A 94 -16.92 -0.13 -23.57
C GLY A 94 -16.40 -0.62 -22.21
N GLY A 95 -15.42 0.07 -21.62
CA GLY A 95 -14.83 -0.29 -20.32
C GLY A 95 -13.89 -1.51 -20.36
N VAL A 96 -13.50 -1.97 -21.56
CA VAL A 96 -12.51 -3.03 -21.77
C VAL A 96 -11.36 -2.51 -22.62
N ILE A 97 -10.14 -2.72 -22.16
CA ILE A 97 -8.92 -2.49 -22.95
C ILE A 97 -8.65 -3.77 -23.75
N ARG A 98 -8.75 -3.68 -25.08
CA ARG A 98 -8.43 -4.79 -25.98
C ARG A 98 -6.98 -4.66 -26.41
N HIS A 99 -6.14 -5.61 -25.99
CA HIS A 99 -4.72 -5.63 -26.33
C HIS A 99 -4.44 -6.78 -27.29
N GLU A 100 -4.06 -6.45 -28.52
CA GLU A 100 -3.76 -7.44 -29.55
C GLU A 100 -2.27 -7.80 -29.57
N LEU A 101 -1.95 -9.09 -29.36
CA LEU A 101 -0.58 -9.59 -29.44
C LEU A 101 -0.22 -10.05 -30.87
N PRO A 102 0.93 -9.60 -31.41
CA PRO A 102 1.35 -9.93 -32.77
C PRO A 102 1.77 -11.40 -32.89
N ALA A 103 1.67 -11.96 -34.10
CA ALA A 103 1.88 -13.39 -34.36
C ALA A 103 3.31 -13.88 -34.09
N ASP A 104 4.29 -12.99 -34.04
CA ASP A 104 5.70 -13.27 -33.78
C ASP A 104 6.05 -13.35 -32.28
N CYS A 105 5.06 -13.21 -31.40
CA CYS A 105 5.25 -13.38 -29.97
C CYS A 105 5.64 -14.83 -29.63
N THR A 106 6.74 -14.97 -28.90
CA THR A 106 7.27 -16.25 -28.39
C THR A 106 7.06 -16.42 -26.87
N ARG A 107 6.61 -15.36 -26.19
CA ARG A 107 6.46 -15.31 -24.73
C ARG A 107 5.03 -15.69 -24.34
N GLY A 108 4.89 -16.28 -23.16
CA GLY A 108 3.59 -16.62 -22.59
C GLY A 108 2.80 -15.36 -22.19
N VAL A 109 1.48 -15.50 -22.09
CA VAL A 109 0.59 -14.41 -21.63
C VAL A 109 0.91 -13.95 -20.20
N SER A 110 1.49 -14.82 -19.37
CA SER A 110 1.93 -14.49 -18.01
C SER A 110 2.99 -13.39 -17.97
N TYR A 111 3.80 -13.25 -19.02
CA TYR A 111 4.75 -12.14 -19.16
C TYR A 111 4.07 -10.77 -19.14
N PHE A 112 2.82 -10.68 -19.62
CA PHE A 112 2.01 -9.47 -19.61
C PHE A 112 1.11 -9.41 -18.36
N LEU A 113 0.60 -10.55 -17.89
CA LEU A 113 -0.31 -10.62 -16.74
C LEU A 113 0.39 -10.31 -15.41
N LEU A 114 1.60 -10.83 -15.15
CA LEU A 114 2.28 -10.62 -13.87
C LEU A 114 2.57 -9.12 -13.60
N PRO A 115 3.14 -8.35 -14.56
CA PRO A 115 3.25 -6.89 -14.44
C PRO A 115 1.91 -6.19 -14.24
N LEU A 116 0.88 -6.64 -14.96
CA LEU A 116 -0.44 -6.03 -14.90
C LEU A 116 -1.10 -6.24 -13.55
N CYS A 117 -0.96 -7.44 -12.96
CA CYS A 117 -1.45 -7.75 -11.61
C CYS A 117 -0.73 -6.90 -10.55
N LEU A 118 0.53 -6.51 -10.78
CA LEU A 118 1.26 -5.63 -9.86
C LEU A 118 0.82 -4.16 -9.97
N LEU A 119 0.43 -3.69 -11.16
CA LEU A 119 -0.05 -2.31 -11.38
C LEU A 119 -1.54 -2.13 -11.04
N ALA A 120 -2.37 -3.14 -11.26
CA ALA A 120 -3.82 -3.06 -11.16
C ALA A 120 -4.39 -2.67 -9.77
N PRO A 121 -3.79 -3.02 -8.63
CA PRO A 121 -4.26 -2.55 -7.32
C PRO A 121 -4.12 -1.03 -7.13
N PHE A 122 -3.21 -0.39 -7.86
CA PHE A 122 -2.85 1.02 -7.71
C PHE A 122 -3.46 1.93 -8.80
N SER A 123 -4.40 1.41 -9.61
CA SER A 123 -5.08 2.18 -10.63
C SER A 123 -6.21 3.05 -10.05
N LYS A 124 -6.56 4.14 -10.75
CA LYS A 124 -7.70 4.99 -10.38
C LYS A 124 -9.05 4.29 -10.57
N ALA A 125 -9.19 3.52 -11.65
CA ALA A 125 -10.40 2.75 -11.96
C ALA A 125 -10.08 1.25 -12.10
N GLN A 126 -11.11 0.41 -12.16
CA GLN A 126 -10.95 -1.02 -12.40
C GLN A 126 -10.12 -1.32 -13.66
N VAL A 127 -9.29 -2.35 -13.61
CA VAL A 127 -8.51 -2.81 -14.76
C VAL A 127 -9.24 -3.99 -15.39
N ASN A 128 -9.69 -3.81 -16.62
CA ASN A 128 -10.33 -4.84 -17.42
C ASN A 128 -9.62 -4.94 -18.78
N VAL A 129 -8.70 -5.89 -18.88
CA VAL A 129 -7.87 -6.08 -20.08
C VAL A 129 -8.22 -7.42 -20.71
N LEU A 130 -8.59 -7.36 -21.98
CA LEU A 130 -8.79 -8.53 -22.83
C LEU A 130 -7.60 -8.67 -23.77
N PHE A 131 -6.83 -9.73 -23.57
CA PHE A 131 -5.75 -10.14 -24.47
C PHE A 131 -6.34 -10.95 -25.63
N THR A 132 -6.17 -10.43 -26.85
CA THR A 132 -6.58 -11.09 -28.10
C THR A 132 -5.42 -11.16 -29.08
N GLY A 133 -5.61 -11.86 -30.19
CA GLY A 133 -4.70 -11.82 -31.32
C GLY A 133 -3.92 -13.12 -31.54
N PRO A 134 -3.21 -13.20 -32.68
CA PRO A 134 -2.56 -14.41 -33.13
C PRO A 134 -1.37 -14.85 -32.27
N GLY A 135 -0.80 -13.95 -31.45
CA GLY A 135 0.36 -14.21 -30.59
C GLY A 135 0.07 -14.64 -29.17
N VAL A 136 -1.20 -14.75 -28.76
CA VAL A 136 -1.54 -15.06 -27.36
C VAL A 136 -1.32 -16.55 -27.09
N ILE A 137 -0.33 -16.87 -26.25
CA ILE A 137 0.00 -18.21 -25.76
C ILE A 137 -0.44 -18.30 -24.29
N THR A 138 -1.37 -19.22 -23.97
CA THR A 138 -1.91 -19.34 -22.59
C THR A 138 -1.20 -20.39 -21.74
N SER A 139 -0.39 -21.24 -22.37
CA SER A 139 0.42 -22.28 -21.72
C SER A 139 1.74 -21.76 -21.18
N SER A 140 2.44 -22.58 -20.40
CA SER A 140 3.86 -22.35 -20.10
C SER A 140 4.72 -22.43 -21.37
N THR A 141 5.89 -21.79 -21.33
CA THR A 141 6.83 -21.70 -22.47
C THR A 141 8.23 -22.15 -22.06
N GLU A 142 9.04 -22.59 -23.03
CA GLU A 142 10.44 -22.98 -22.80
C GLU A 142 11.32 -21.84 -22.27
N THR A 143 10.89 -20.58 -22.46
CA THR A 143 11.57 -19.40 -21.92
C THR A 143 11.36 -19.21 -20.42
N GLY A 144 10.61 -20.11 -19.76
CA GLY A 144 10.35 -20.07 -18.32
C GLY A 144 9.12 -19.24 -17.92
N ASP A 145 8.20 -18.97 -18.85
CA ASP A 145 6.93 -18.32 -18.50
C ASP A 145 5.93 -19.35 -17.97
N VAL A 146 5.13 -18.93 -16.98
CA VAL A 146 4.07 -19.77 -16.41
C VAL A 146 2.77 -19.70 -17.23
N SER A 147 1.91 -20.71 -17.12
CA SER A 147 0.58 -20.68 -17.73
C SER A 147 -0.36 -19.68 -17.04
N ALA A 148 -1.44 -19.34 -17.73
CA ALA A 148 -2.52 -18.52 -17.18
C ALA A 148 -3.21 -19.18 -15.96
N ASP A 149 -3.25 -20.52 -15.90
CA ASP A 149 -3.80 -21.24 -14.75
C ASP A 149 -2.97 -21.01 -13.49
N THR A 150 -1.64 -21.11 -13.61
CA THR A 150 -0.71 -20.86 -12.50
C THR A 150 -0.83 -19.42 -11.99
N VAL A 151 -0.99 -18.43 -12.88
CA VAL A 151 -1.26 -17.04 -12.45
C VAL A 151 -2.57 -16.96 -11.66
N ARG A 152 -3.63 -17.63 -12.13
CA ARG A 152 -4.95 -17.64 -11.49
C ARG A 152 -4.95 -18.29 -10.11
N THR A 153 -4.29 -19.44 -9.96
CA THR A 153 -4.39 -20.27 -8.74
C THR A 153 -3.24 -20.08 -7.77
N ALA A 154 -2.06 -19.65 -8.22
CA ALA A 154 -0.90 -19.43 -7.35
C ALA A 154 -0.66 -17.95 -7.05
N ILE A 155 -0.79 -17.07 -8.05
CA ILE A 155 -0.41 -15.65 -7.91
C ILE A 155 -1.57 -14.79 -7.40
N LEU A 156 -2.78 -14.92 -7.96
CA LEU A 156 -3.92 -14.10 -7.52
C LEU A 156 -4.28 -14.29 -6.03
N PRO A 157 -4.25 -15.50 -5.44
CA PRO A 157 -4.58 -15.65 -4.02
C PRO A 157 -3.58 -14.98 -3.08
N ILE A 158 -2.35 -14.73 -3.50
CA ILE A 158 -1.34 -14.02 -2.70
C ILE A 158 -1.80 -12.59 -2.37
N PHE A 159 -2.52 -11.96 -3.30
CA PHE A 159 -3.08 -10.61 -3.11
C PHE A 159 -4.06 -10.55 -1.92
N ARG A 160 -4.68 -11.67 -1.55
CA ARG A 160 -5.51 -11.79 -0.33
C ARG A 160 -4.71 -11.42 0.92
N GLY A 161 -3.47 -11.88 1.03
CA GLY A 161 -2.58 -11.57 2.16
C GLY A 161 -2.30 -10.07 2.30
N PHE A 162 -2.34 -9.33 1.18
CA PHE A 162 -2.15 -7.88 1.12
C PHE A 162 -3.46 -7.08 1.31
N GLY A 163 -4.59 -7.74 1.59
CA GLY A 163 -5.91 -7.11 1.75
C GLY A 163 -6.64 -6.82 0.43
N ILE A 164 -6.22 -7.45 -0.67
CA ILE A 164 -6.76 -7.24 -2.01
C ILE A 164 -7.52 -8.49 -2.44
N GLU A 165 -8.86 -8.46 -2.34
CA GLU A 165 -9.67 -9.69 -2.44
C GLU A 165 -10.88 -9.59 -3.37
N ARG A 166 -11.46 -8.39 -3.52
CA ARG A 166 -12.77 -8.25 -4.17
C ARG A 166 -12.62 -8.20 -5.70
N ASN A 167 -13.57 -8.80 -6.42
CA ASN A 167 -13.70 -8.65 -7.88
C ASN A 167 -12.40 -8.89 -8.68
N ILE A 168 -11.57 -9.84 -8.27
CA ILE A 168 -10.38 -10.27 -9.02
C ILE A 168 -10.73 -11.54 -9.77
N GLU A 169 -10.74 -11.48 -11.10
CA GLU A 169 -11.06 -12.63 -11.94
C GLU A 169 -10.12 -12.70 -13.16
N LEU A 170 -9.54 -13.89 -13.38
CA LEU A 170 -8.85 -14.22 -14.62
C LEU A 170 -9.69 -15.24 -15.39
N ARG A 171 -10.37 -14.76 -16.43
CA ARG A 171 -11.26 -15.57 -17.26
C ARG A 171 -10.52 -16.06 -18.49
N MET A 172 -10.52 -17.37 -18.68
CA MET A 172 -9.99 -18.00 -19.88
C MET A 172 -11.13 -18.19 -20.88
N LEU A 173 -11.12 -17.41 -21.96
CA LEU A 173 -12.13 -17.51 -23.03
C LEU A 173 -11.71 -18.55 -24.06
N ARG A 174 -10.42 -18.57 -24.41
CA ARG A 174 -9.86 -19.52 -25.37
C ARG A 174 -8.44 -19.90 -24.99
N ARG A 175 -8.16 -21.20 -24.96
CA ARG A 175 -6.82 -21.75 -24.73
C ARG A 175 -6.03 -21.87 -26.02
N SER A 176 -4.73 -21.68 -25.89
CA SER A 176 -3.72 -21.91 -26.92
C SER A 176 -2.41 -22.38 -26.27
N ASN A 177 -1.77 -23.35 -26.91
CA ASN A 177 -0.36 -23.65 -26.69
C ASN A 177 0.52 -22.88 -27.68
N SER A 178 1.83 -22.97 -27.53
CA SER A 178 2.79 -22.44 -28.50
C SER A 178 2.62 -23.11 -29.87
N GLY A 179 2.67 -22.31 -30.94
CA GLY A 179 2.68 -22.82 -32.31
C GLY A 179 4.02 -23.40 -32.75
N LYS A 180 4.10 -23.78 -34.04
CA LYS A 180 5.33 -24.32 -34.65
C LYS A 180 6.47 -23.29 -34.50
N ASP A 181 7.66 -23.77 -34.13
CA ASP A 181 8.86 -22.97 -33.85
C ASP A 181 8.74 -22.02 -32.64
N GLY A 182 7.81 -22.30 -31.71
CA GLY A 182 7.62 -21.53 -30.48
C GLY A 182 6.96 -20.16 -30.69
N LYS A 183 6.43 -19.90 -31.89
CA LYS A 183 5.76 -18.66 -32.26
C LYS A 183 4.28 -18.87 -32.50
N GLY A 184 3.51 -17.86 -32.15
CA GLY A 184 2.07 -17.82 -32.39
C GLY A 184 1.29 -18.68 -31.40
N GLY A 185 0.00 -18.38 -31.32
CA GLY A 185 -0.94 -18.98 -30.40
C GLY A 185 -2.36 -18.80 -30.93
N GLY A 186 -3.15 -17.95 -30.29
CA GLY A 186 -4.55 -17.68 -30.65
C GLY A 186 -5.51 -17.84 -29.49
N GLY A 187 -5.00 -17.73 -28.26
CA GLY A 187 -5.80 -17.73 -27.05
C GLY A 187 -6.48 -16.39 -26.82
N GLU A 188 -7.44 -16.38 -25.90
CA GLU A 188 -8.13 -15.18 -25.45
C GLU A 188 -8.29 -15.26 -23.93
N VAL A 189 -7.76 -14.26 -23.24
CA VAL A 189 -7.73 -14.20 -21.78
C VAL A 189 -8.16 -12.81 -21.33
N GLN A 190 -9.09 -12.75 -20.38
CA GLN A 190 -9.57 -11.51 -19.81
C GLN A 190 -9.18 -11.43 -18.33
N LEU A 191 -8.43 -10.39 -17.96
CA LEU A 191 -8.15 -10.05 -16.57
C LEU A 191 -9.09 -8.93 -16.14
N VAL A 192 -9.83 -9.18 -15.06
CA VAL A 192 -10.67 -8.19 -14.38
C VAL A 192 -10.14 -7.99 -12.97
N PHE A 193 -9.80 -6.75 -12.64
CA PHE A 193 -9.29 -6.35 -11.34
C PHE A 193 -10.13 -5.18 -10.82
N GLY A 194 -11.12 -5.50 -9.99
CA GLY A 194 -12.12 -4.54 -9.49
C GLY A 194 -11.90 -4.04 -8.07
N HIS A 195 -10.72 -4.27 -7.47
CA HIS A 195 -10.42 -3.86 -6.09
C HIS A 195 -9.10 -3.11 -6.01
N GLN A 196 -9.22 -1.79 -5.93
CA GLN A 196 -8.11 -0.86 -5.81
C GLN A 196 -7.84 -0.59 -4.32
N VAL A 197 -6.58 -0.44 -3.96
CA VAL A 197 -6.16 -0.13 -2.59
C VAL A 197 -5.22 1.07 -2.58
N ARG A 198 -5.35 1.90 -1.54
CA ARG A 198 -4.42 3.04 -1.35
C ARG A 198 -3.02 2.56 -1.01
N LEU A 199 -2.93 1.64 -0.05
CA LEU A 199 -1.70 0.98 0.38
C LEU A 199 -2.01 -0.50 0.67
N PRO A 200 -1.20 -1.44 0.17
CA PRO A 200 -1.36 -2.85 0.53
C PRO A 200 -0.96 -3.06 1.99
N LYS A 201 -1.64 -4.01 2.66
CA LYS A 201 -1.32 -4.37 4.05
C LYS A 201 0.07 -5.00 4.12
N THR A 202 0.79 -4.72 5.21
CA THR A 202 2.08 -5.35 5.46
C THR A 202 1.90 -6.82 5.85
N LEU A 203 2.72 -7.66 5.23
CA LEU A 203 2.63 -9.12 5.33
C LEU A 203 3.68 -9.65 6.31
N HIS A 204 3.25 -10.53 7.21
CA HIS A 204 4.12 -11.26 8.14
C HIS A 204 3.92 -12.77 7.94
N LEU A 205 4.81 -13.39 7.18
CA LEU A 205 4.81 -14.84 6.93
C LEU A 205 6.14 -15.43 7.39
N MET A 206 6.17 -15.96 8.61
CA MET A 206 7.38 -16.53 9.19
C MET A 206 7.45 -18.05 9.11
N SER A 207 6.30 -18.73 8.94
CA SER A 207 6.25 -20.19 8.85
C SER A 207 5.45 -20.64 7.64
N ALA A 208 6.03 -21.56 6.86
CA ALA A 208 5.40 -22.15 5.69
C ALA A 208 4.29 -23.15 6.06
N GLY A 209 4.40 -23.80 7.22
CA GLY A 209 3.45 -24.80 7.69
C GLY A 209 3.46 -26.11 6.86
N ARG A 210 2.43 -26.94 7.05
CA ARG A 210 2.32 -28.25 6.40
C ARG A 210 1.47 -28.17 5.13
N VAL A 211 1.93 -28.77 4.05
CA VAL A 211 1.14 -28.95 2.81
C VAL A 211 -0.09 -29.79 3.13
N LYS A 212 -1.27 -29.19 2.96
CA LYS A 212 -2.58 -29.79 3.27
C LYS A 212 -3.09 -30.63 2.10
N ARG A 213 -2.97 -30.10 0.88
CA ARG A 213 -3.59 -30.67 -0.32
C ARG A 213 -2.92 -30.17 -1.59
N ILE A 214 -3.09 -30.92 -2.68
CA ILE A 214 -2.58 -30.55 -4.00
C ILE A 214 -3.76 -30.41 -4.96
N ARG A 215 -3.78 -29.31 -5.71
CA ARG A 215 -4.76 -29.00 -6.75
C ARG A 215 -4.04 -28.79 -8.07
N GLY A 216 -4.72 -28.99 -9.19
CA GLY A 216 -4.10 -28.74 -10.49
C GLY A 216 -5.08 -28.70 -11.64
N VAL A 217 -4.58 -28.27 -12.80
CA VAL A 217 -5.31 -28.24 -14.06
C VAL A 217 -4.44 -28.89 -15.14
N ALA A 218 -4.90 -30.02 -15.67
CA ALA A 218 -4.38 -30.64 -16.88
C ALA A 218 -5.18 -30.11 -18.07
N TYR A 219 -4.52 -29.47 -19.03
CA TYR A 219 -5.17 -28.90 -20.19
C TYR A 219 -4.67 -29.51 -21.50
N SER A 220 -5.58 -29.68 -22.45
CA SER A 220 -5.26 -30.09 -23.83
C SER A 220 -5.94 -29.16 -24.83
N THR A 221 -5.21 -28.74 -25.86
CA THR A 221 -5.71 -27.90 -26.95
C THR A 221 -5.52 -28.60 -28.28
N GLY A 222 -6.62 -28.94 -28.95
CA GLY A 222 -6.58 -29.55 -30.28
C GLY A 222 -6.00 -30.97 -30.35
N VAL A 223 -5.80 -31.62 -29.20
CA VAL A 223 -5.38 -33.02 -29.05
C VAL A 223 -6.43 -33.80 -28.26
N ALA A 224 -6.36 -35.13 -28.30
CA ALA A 224 -7.32 -35.99 -27.60
C ALA A 224 -7.24 -35.81 -26.06
N GLY A 225 -8.40 -35.73 -25.41
CA GLY A 225 -8.50 -35.62 -23.94
C GLY A 225 -7.92 -36.82 -23.17
N ALA A 226 -7.69 -37.96 -23.84
CA ALA A 226 -6.99 -39.11 -23.26
C ALA A 226 -5.57 -38.76 -22.77
N ASN A 227 -4.94 -37.75 -23.37
CA ASN A 227 -3.63 -37.26 -22.91
C ASN A 227 -3.70 -36.69 -21.49
N ASN A 228 -4.77 -35.94 -21.17
CA ASN A 228 -4.97 -35.39 -19.82
C ASN A 228 -5.12 -36.51 -18.79
N ALA A 229 -5.85 -37.58 -19.11
CA ALA A 229 -6.02 -38.72 -18.19
C ALA A 229 -4.66 -39.36 -17.86
N ARG A 230 -3.82 -39.59 -18.88
CA ARG A 230 -2.47 -40.13 -18.73
C ARG A 230 -1.54 -39.22 -17.92
N LEU A 231 -1.63 -37.89 -18.14
CA LEU A 231 -0.92 -36.88 -17.34
C LEU A 231 -1.30 -36.96 -15.85
N ILE A 232 -2.61 -37.00 -15.58
CA ILE A 232 -3.14 -37.03 -14.22
C ILE A 232 -2.72 -38.30 -13.50
N GLU A 233 -2.82 -39.45 -14.16
CA GLU A 233 -2.40 -40.74 -13.59
C GLU A 233 -0.90 -40.75 -13.26
N ALA A 234 -0.07 -40.26 -14.18
CA ALA A 234 1.38 -40.18 -13.97
C ALA A 234 1.76 -39.22 -12.83
N ALA A 235 1.13 -38.03 -12.75
CA ALA A 235 1.37 -37.08 -11.68
C ALA A 235 0.89 -37.61 -10.32
N ARG A 236 -0.29 -38.23 -10.26
CA ARG A 236 -0.81 -38.86 -9.04
C ARG A 236 0.03 -40.03 -8.58
N GLY A 237 0.62 -40.80 -9.51
CA GLY A 237 1.52 -41.90 -9.19
C GLY A 237 2.73 -41.46 -8.35
N VAL A 238 3.22 -40.22 -8.54
CA VAL A 238 4.30 -39.63 -7.76
C VAL A 238 3.77 -38.93 -6.49
N LEU A 239 2.68 -38.17 -6.61
CA LEU A 239 2.21 -37.29 -5.52
C LEU A 239 1.42 -38.03 -4.43
N ASN A 240 0.74 -39.14 -4.74
CA ASN A 240 -0.09 -39.86 -3.78
C ASN A 240 0.74 -40.46 -2.62
N GLU A 241 2.03 -40.70 -2.82
CA GLU A 241 2.94 -41.17 -1.76
C GLU A 241 3.11 -40.11 -0.65
N PHE A 242 3.09 -38.83 -1.02
CA PHE A 242 3.27 -37.71 -0.08
C PHE A 242 1.94 -37.12 0.39
N CYS A 243 1.00 -36.92 -0.54
CA CYS A 243 -0.28 -36.29 -0.27
C CYS A 243 -1.44 -37.05 -0.95
N PRO A 244 -2.29 -37.76 -0.18
CA PRO A 244 -3.41 -38.50 -0.74
C PRO A 244 -4.52 -37.57 -1.28
N ASP A 245 -4.63 -36.34 -0.78
CA ASP A 245 -5.59 -35.33 -1.28
C ASP A 245 -5.01 -34.55 -2.47
N THR A 246 -4.75 -35.29 -3.56
CA THR A 246 -4.31 -34.74 -4.85
C THR A 246 -5.44 -34.79 -5.86
N TYR A 247 -5.92 -33.62 -6.29
CA TYR A 247 -7.01 -33.50 -7.26
C TYR A 247 -6.62 -32.60 -8.45
N VAL A 248 -6.69 -33.15 -9.66
CA VAL A 248 -6.34 -32.42 -10.88
C VAL A 248 -7.54 -32.37 -11.81
N TYR A 249 -7.94 -31.17 -12.22
CA TYR A 249 -9.03 -30.93 -13.14
C TYR A 249 -8.58 -31.16 -14.59
N SER A 250 -9.40 -31.81 -15.41
CA SER A 250 -9.13 -31.99 -16.85
C SER A 250 -9.91 -30.96 -17.67
N ASP A 251 -9.19 -30.12 -18.42
CA ASP A 251 -9.74 -29.16 -19.36
C ASP A 251 -9.35 -29.55 -20.79
N VAL A 252 -10.34 -29.75 -21.67
CA VAL A 252 -10.12 -30.13 -23.07
C VAL A 252 -10.75 -29.06 -23.95
N SER A 253 -9.92 -28.40 -24.73
CA SER A 253 -10.30 -27.30 -25.60
C SER A 253 -10.00 -27.60 -27.06
N SER A 254 -10.86 -27.12 -27.96
CA SER A 254 -10.60 -27.19 -29.40
C SER A 254 -9.49 -26.22 -29.80
N ALA A 255 -8.73 -26.55 -30.84
CA ALA A 255 -7.65 -25.69 -31.34
C ALA A 255 -8.18 -24.31 -31.77
N PRO A 256 -7.48 -23.22 -31.42
CA PRO A 256 -7.79 -21.90 -31.95
C PRO A 256 -7.58 -21.83 -33.46
N LEU A 257 -8.41 -21.04 -34.13
CA LEU A 257 -8.36 -20.80 -35.56
C LEU A 257 -7.92 -19.36 -35.80
N ILE A 258 -6.73 -19.18 -36.37
CA ILE A 258 -6.23 -17.87 -36.76
C ILE A 258 -6.46 -17.67 -38.26
N SER A 259 -6.84 -16.45 -38.65
CA SER A 259 -6.92 -16.04 -40.05
C SER A 259 -5.52 -16.07 -40.68
N ALA A 260 -5.32 -16.96 -41.65
CA ALA A 260 -4.09 -17.09 -42.41
C ALA A 260 -4.45 -16.96 -43.89
N PRO A 261 -4.49 -15.72 -44.44
CA PRO A 261 -4.86 -15.51 -45.83
C PRO A 261 -3.81 -16.17 -46.74
N GLU A 262 -4.23 -17.22 -47.45
CA GLU A 262 -3.40 -17.83 -48.50
C GLU A 262 -3.66 -17.13 -49.83
N ARG A 263 -2.66 -17.11 -50.72
CA ARG A 263 -2.75 -16.47 -52.05
C ARG A 263 -3.96 -16.94 -52.89
N ASN A 264 -4.47 -18.14 -52.62
CA ASN A 264 -5.65 -18.72 -53.28
C ASN A 264 -6.96 -18.60 -52.49
N ASN A 265 -6.92 -18.30 -51.18
CA ASN A 265 -8.12 -18.16 -50.36
C ASN A 265 -7.93 -17.12 -49.24
N PRO A 266 -8.47 -15.90 -49.40
CA PRO A 266 -8.34 -14.83 -48.41
C PRO A 266 -9.11 -15.09 -47.10
N SER A 267 -9.97 -16.11 -47.04
CA SER A 267 -10.72 -16.52 -45.84
C SER A 267 -10.15 -17.78 -45.15
N ALA A 268 -8.96 -18.26 -45.56
CA ALA A 268 -8.37 -19.45 -44.98
C ALA A 268 -8.04 -19.24 -43.47
N LYS A 269 -8.37 -20.25 -42.67
CA LYS A 269 -8.09 -20.29 -41.22
C LYS A 269 -7.15 -21.44 -40.92
N LYS A 270 -6.07 -21.18 -40.20
CA LYS A 270 -5.10 -22.19 -39.77
C LYS A 270 -5.33 -22.55 -38.32
N LYS A 271 -5.32 -23.86 -38.02
CA LYS A 271 -5.28 -24.36 -36.64
C LYS A 271 -3.88 -24.13 -36.07
N THR A 272 -3.81 -23.45 -34.94
CA THR A 272 -2.56 -23.10 -34.25
C THR A 272 -2.66 -23.49 -32.77
N GLY A 273 -1.52 -23.47 -32.07
CA GLY A 273 -1.46 -23.72 -30.63
C GLY A 273 -2.00 -25.08 -30.19
N LEU A 274 -1.52 -26.14 -30.84
CA LEU A 274 -1.80 -27.54 -30.48
C LEU A 274 -0.86 -27.97 -29.36
N GLY A 275 -1.37 -28.67 -28.35
CA GLY A 275 -0.52 -29.20 -27.29
C GLY A 275 -1.31 -29.61 -26.05
N PHE A 276 -0.57 -29.98 -25.01
CA PHE A 276 -1.13 -30.28 -23.70
C PHE A 276 -0.14 -29.85 -22.61
N GLY A 277 -0.63 -29.66 -21.39
CA GLY A 277 0.20 -29.26 -20.26
C GLY A 277 -0.48 -29.51 -18.93
N LEU A 278 0.28 -29.33 -17.86
CA LEU A 278 -0.15 -29.55 -16.49
C LEU A 278 0.38 -28.43 -15.60
N SER A 279 -0.53 -27.83 -14.85
CA SER A 279 -0.22 -26.90 -13.76
C SER A 279 -0.65 -27.53 -12.44
N LEU A 280 0.26 -27.57 -11.47
CA LEU A 280 0.03 -28.09 -10.12
C LEU A 280 0.29 -27.00 -9.08
N VAL A 281 -0.55 -26.95 -8.05
CA VAL A 281 -0.43 -26.06 -6.91
C VAL A 281 -0.60 -26.85 -5.62
N ALA A 282 0.40 -26.78 -4.74
CA ALA A 282 0.33 -27.31 -3.39
C ALA A 282 -0.10 -26.20 -2.43
N GLU A 283 -1.13 -26.46 -1.63
CA GLU A 283 -1.66 -25.51 -0.65
C GLU A 283 -1.28 -25.95 0.77
N ALA A 284 -0.64 -25.05 1.52
CA ALA A 284 -0.32 -25.24 2.93
C ALA A 284 -1.47 -24.81 3.85
N ASN A 285 -1.44 -25.27 5.09
CA ASN A 285 -2.41 -24.88 6.13
C ASN A 285 -2.36 -23.39 6.50
N THR A 286 -1.20 -22.74 6.33
CA THR A 286 -0.97 -21.30 6.56
C THR A 286 -1.45 -20.42 5.40
N GLY A 287 -1.88 -21.02 4.28
CA GLY A 287 -2.24 -20.30 3.05
C GLY A 287 -1.08 -20.06 2.08
N VAL A 288 0.12 -20.59 2.38
CA VAL A 288 1.26 -20.60 1.44
C VAL A 288 0.97 -21.52 0.25
N LEU A 289 1.39 -21.08 -0.95
CA LEU A 289 1.16 -21.77 -2.21
C LEU A 289 2.48 -22.04 -2.92
N TYR A 290 2.70 -23.29 -3.31
CA TYR A 290 3.79 -23.68 -4.21
C TYR A 290 3.22 -24.09 -5.56
N SER A 291 3.88 -23.72 -6.64
CA SER A 291 3.38 -23.96 -7.99
C SER A 291 4.45 -24.52 -8.91
N ALA A 292 4.09 -25.49 -9.73
CA ALA A 292 4.90 -25.97 -10.84
C ALA A 292 4.04 -26.11 -12.10
N ASP A 293 4.66 -25.91 -13.25
CA ASP A 293 3.97 -25.84 -14.53
C ASP A 293 4.87 -26.34 -15.64
N ILE A 294 4.31 -27.18 -16.51
CA ILE A 294 5.02 -27.66 -17.68
C ILE A 294 4.04 -27.88 -18.83
N ALA A 295 4.48 -27.54 -20.05
CA ALA A 295 3.75 -27.74 -21.28
C ALA A 295 4.54 -28.61 -22.24
N SER A 296 3.83 -29.26 -23.16
CA SER A 296 4.45 -30.01 -24.26
C SER A 296 5.29 -29.08 -25.13
N PRO A 297 6.50 -29.48 -25.54
CA PRO A 297 7.33 -28.66 -26.42
C PRO A 297 6.64 -28.46 -27.79
N PRO A 298 6.84 -27.31 -28.46
CA PRO A 298 6.17 -26.98 -29.71
C PRO A 298 6.58 -27.87 -30.89
N GLN A 299 7.75 -28.51 -30.84
CA GLN A 299 8.20 -29.49 -31.82
C GLN A 299 7.57 -30.88 -31.58
N GLY A 300 6.92 -31.08 -30.44
CA GLY A 300 6.35 -32.35 -30.00
C GLY A 300 7.42 -33.37 -29.58
N GLY A 301 6.99 -34.61 -29.36
CA GLY A 301 7.88 -35.75 -29.14
C GLY A 301 7.99 -36.26 -27.70
N GLU A 302 7.38 -35.58 -26.71
CA GLU A 302 7.35 -36.08 -25.34
C GLU A 302 6.02 -36.77 -25.01
N PRO A 303 6.05 -37.95 -24.36
CA PRO A 303 4.84 -38.62 -23.91
C PRO A 303 4.21 -37.89 -22.70
N PRO A 304 2.87 -37.91 -22.58
CA PRO A 304 2.16 -37.22 -21.50
C PRO A 304 2.52 -37.73 -20.09
N GLU A 305 2.89 -39.00 -19.94
CA GLU A 305 3.29 -39.56 -18.66
C GLU A 305 4.59 -38.98 -18.13
N ASP A 306 5.59 -38.82 -19.00
CA ASP A 306 6.88 -38.25 -18.61
C ASP A 306 6.72 -36.77 -18.26
N LEU A 307 5.86 -36.05 -18.99
CA LEU A 307 5.51 -34.67 -18.69
C LEU A 307 4.82 -34.55 -17.32
N GLY A 308 3.89 -35.45 -17.00
CA GLY A 308 3.20 -35.50 -15.71
C GLY A 308 4.16 -35.77 -14.54
N LYS A 309 5.10 -36.72 -14.72
CA LYS A 309 6.15 -37.00 -13.73
C LYS A 309 7.09 -35.81 -13.52
N LYS A 310 7.55 -35.19 -14.61
CA LYS A 310 8.41 -33.99 -14.55
C LYS A 310 7.73 -32.86 -13.76
N CYS A 311 6.45 -32.59 -14.03
CA CYS A 311 5.67 -31.58 -13.31
C CYS A 311 5.58 -31.88 -11.80
N ALA A 312 5.28 -33.13 -11.45
CA ALA A 312 5.20 -33.55 -10.05
C ALA A 312 6.56 -33.40 -9.32
N LEU A 313 7.67 -33.76 -9.98
CA LEU A 313 9.01 -33.59 -9.43
C LEU A 313 9.39 -32.11 -9.27
N GLN A 314 9.05 -31.25 -10.24
CA GLN A 314 9.27 -29.80 -10.11
C GLN A 314 8.45 -29.17 -8.97
N LEU A 315 7.24 -29.69 -8.70
CA LEU A 315 6.46 -29.26 -7.55
C LEU A 315 7.14 -29.66 -6.24
N LEU A 316 7.60 -30.91 -6.14
CA LEU A 316 8.33 -31.38 -4.97
C LEU A 316 9.64 -30.61 -4.78
N GLU A 317 10.35 -30.27 -5.86
CA GLU A 317 11.53 -29.41 -5.82
C GLU A 317 11.19 -28.01 -5.29
N SER A 318 10.09 -27.43 -5.76
CA SER A 318 9.62 -26.11 -5.30
C SER A 318 9.23 -26.13 -3.81
N VAL A 319 8.69 -27.25 -3.32
CA VAL A 319 8.39 -27.45 -1.89
C VAL A 319 9.68 -27.67 -1.09
N SER A 320 10.65 -28.45 -1.62
CA SER A 320 11.91 -28.74 -0.93
C SER A 320 12.85 -27.54 -0.86
N GLN A 321 12.77 -26.62 -1.83
CA GLN A 321 13.52 -25.36 -1.78
C GLN A 321 13.10 -24.48 -0.58
N GLY A 322 11.98 -24.80 0.08
CA GLY A 322 11.60 -24.26 1.38
C GLY A 322 11.12 -22.80 1.35
N GLY A 323 10.64 -22.34 2.52
CA GLY A 323 10.15 -20.97 2.72
C GLY A 323 8.70 -20.75 2.32
N CYS A 324 8.18 -19.55 2.57
CA CYS A 324 6.77 -19.19 2.42
C CYS A 324 6.36 -18.79 1.00
N VAL A 325 7.31 -18.62 0.07
CA VAL A 325 7.03 -18.12 -1.28
C VAL A 325 7.89 -18.84 -2.32
N SER A 326 7.27 -19.25 -3.43
CA SER A 326 7.95 -19.87 -4.57
C SER A 326 8.78 -18.86 -5.37
N ALA A 327 9.76 -19.34 -6.14
CA ALA A 327 10.59 -18.48 -6.99
C ALA A 327 9.78 -17.62 -7.99
N VAL A 328 8.66 -18.14 -8.49
CA VAL A 328 7.77 -17.43 -9.43
C VAL A 328 7.03 -16.29 -8.73
N ALA A 329 6.58 -16.51 -7.49
CA ALA A 329 5.79 -15.55 -6.73
C ALA A 329 6.65 -14.48 -6.03
N ALA A 330 7.93 -14.77 -5.75
CA ALA A 330 8.81 -13.89 -5.00
C ALA A 330 8.89 -12.47 -5.57
N PRO A 331 9.12 -12.23 -6.88
CA PRO A 331 9.19 -10.86 -7.41
C PRO A 331 7.93 -10.04 -7.17
N THR A 332 6.74 -10.66 -7.27
CA THR A 332 5.45 -10.00 -7.05
C THR A 332 5.25 -9.66 -5.57
N VAL A 333 5.49 -10.62 -4.67
CA VAL A 333 5.36 -10.43 -3.22
C VAL A 333 6.31 -9.35 -2.72
N LEU A 334 7.58 -9.43 -3.09
CA LEU A 334 8.60 -8.48 -2.62
C LEU A 334 8.35 -7.06 -3.17
N SER A 335 7.86 -6.94 -4.40
CA SER A 335 7.46 -5.65 -4.95
C SER A 335 6.25 -5.07 -4.21
N LEU A 336 5.23 -5.89 -3.90
CA LEU A 336 4.06 -5.44 -3.13
C LEU A 336 4.42 -5.04 -1.69
N MET A 337 5.33 -5.78 -1.04
CA MET A 337 5.83 -5.41 0.29
C MET A 337 6.59 -4.08 0.27
N ALA A 338 7.38 -3.83 -0.77
CA ALA A 338 8.06 -2.54 -0.94
C ALA A 338 7.07 -1.38 -1.14
N MET A 339 5.94 -1.61 -1.81
CA MET A 339 4.86 -0.63 -2.00
C MET A 339 3.91 -0.49 -0.79
N GLY A 340 4.12 -1.25 0.29
CA GLY A 340 3.30 -1.23 1.51
C GLY A 340 3.47 0.02 2.36
N SER A 341 2.78 0.03 3.52
CA SER A 341 3.01 1.05 4.55
C SER A 341 4.46 1.05 5.04
N GLU A 342 4.86 2.10 5.75
CA GLU A 342 6.22 2.27 6.30
C GLU A 342 6.59 1.26 7.42
N ASP A 343 5.77 0.22 7.60
CA ASP A 343 5.99 -0.82 8.58
C ASP A 343 6.92 -1.91 8.05
N VAL A 344 7.44 -2.71 8.99
CA VAL A 344 8.36 -3.80 8.66
C VAL A 344 7.59 -5.06 8.29
N GLY A 345 7.49 -5.39 7.00
CA GLY A 345 7.04 -6.70 6.54
C GLY A 345 8.10 -7.77 6.78
N ARG A 346 7.70 -8.97 7.19
CA ARG A 346 8.63 -10.10 7.44
C ARG A 346 8.21 -11.30 6.62
N ILE A 347 9.13 -11.85 5.84
CA ILE A 347 8.85 -13.01 5.02
C ILE A 347 9.99 -14.01 5.09
N SER A 348 9.65 -15.26 5.36
CA SER A 348 10.59 -16.36 5.39
C SER A 348 10.69 -16.98 4.00
N MET A 349 11.89 -17.03 3.43
CA MET A 349 12.14 -17.55 2.07
C MET A 349 13.30 -18.54 2.08
N GLY A 350 13.26 -19.57 1.25
CA GLY A 350 14.38 -20.49 1.11
C GLY A 350 15.63 -19.81 0.53
N LYS A 351 16.83 -20.22 0.97
CA LYS A 351 18.12 -19.69 0.49
C LYS A 351 18.24 -19.69 -1.04
N TYR A 352 17.74 -20.74 -1.69
CA TYR A 352 17.74 -20.87 -3.15
C TYR A 352 16.90 -19.79 -3.84
N VAL A 353 15.75 -19.44 -3.27
CA VAL A 353 14.85 -18.41 -3.81
C VAL A 353 15.47 -17.03 -3.64
N VAL A 354 16.02 -16.73 -2.45
CA VAL A 354 16.69 -15.45 -2.17
C VAL A 354 17.95 -15.26 -3.03
N GLY A 355 18.71 -16.34 -3.25
CA GLY A 355 19.92 -16.34 -4.08
C GLY A 355 19.66 -16.30 -5.59
N SER A 356 18.41 -16.36 -6.04
CA SER A 356 18.07 -16.34 -7.46
C SER A 356 18.48 -15.00 -8.13
N GLU A 357 18.92 -15.06 -9.39
CA GLU A 357 19.32 -13.87 -10.16
C GLU A 357 18.18 -12.83 -10.22
N GLN A 358 16.93 -13.32 -10.30
CA GLN A 358 15.74 -12.48 -10.40
C GLN A 358 15.50 -11.65 -9.13
N VAL A 359 15.59 -12.27 -7.95
CA VAL A 359 15.36 -11.62 -6.66
C VAL A 359 16.51 -10.66 -6.34
N LEU A 360 17.76 -11.06 -6.58
CA LEU A 360 18.92 -10.20 -6.37
C LEU A 360 18.91 -8.96 -7.28
N GLN A 361 18.50 -9.13 -8.55
CA GLN A 361 18.40 -7.99 -9.45
C GLN A 361 17.23 -7.07 -9.07
N LEU A 362 16.09 -7.62 -8.62
CA LEU A 362 14.99 -6.83 -8.08
C LEU A 362 15.45 -5.97 -6.89
N ALA A 363 16.19 -6.54 -5.94
CA ALA A 363 16.72 -5.79 -4.80
C ALA A 363 17.60 -4.60 -5.23
N ARG A 364 18.47 -4.82 -6.22
CA ARG A 364 19.34 -3.77 -6.77
C ARG A 364 18.53 -2.68 -7.48
N ASP A 365 17.53 -3.07 -8.26
CA ASP A 365 16.70 -2.13 -9.01
C ASP A 365 15.84 -1.30 -8.03
N LEU A 366 15.19 -1.91 -7.04
CA LEU A 366 14.43 -1.19 -5.99
C LEU A 366 15.30 -0.16 -5.25
N ARG A 367 16.53 -0.54 -4.87
CA ARG A 367 17.48 0.37 -4.24
C ARG A 367 17.84 1.54 -5.17
N ALA A 368 18.02 1.29 -6.47
CA ALA A 368 18.29 2.33 -7.46
C ALA A 368 17.10 3.30 -7.62
N PHE A 369 15.87 2.82 -7.45
CA PHE A 369 14.68 3.66 -7.42
C PHE A 369 14.53 4.49 -6.13
N GLY A 370 15.35 4.22 -5.10
CA GLY A 370 15.36 4.94 -3.82
C GLY A 370 14.60 4.25 -2.69
N MET A 371 14.21 2.99 -2.87
CA MET A 371 13.51 2.23 -1.83
C MET A 371 14.48 1.73 -0.75
N SER A 372 13.92 1.38 0.40
CA SER A 372 14.67 0.85 1.56
C SER A 372 15.43 -0.44 1.21
N GLY A 373 16.53 -0.65 1.93
CA GLY A 373 17.29 -1.90 1.85
C GLY A 373 16.60 -3.05 2.56
N TRP A 374 16.90 -4.29 2.16
CA TRP A 374 16.36 -5.49 2.78
C TRP A 374 17.29 -5.96 3.91
N GLY A 375 16.72 -6.29 5.07
CA GLY A 375 17.45 -6.91 6.17
C GLY A 375 17.30 -8.43 6.11
N LEU A 376 18.37 -9.16 5.82
CA LEU A 376 18.38 -10.62 5.81
C LEU A 376 18.84 -11.13 7.17
N ARG A 377 18.09 -12.08 7.75
CA ARG A 377 18.43 -12.80 8.99
C ARG A 377 18.25 -14.30 8.75
N GLU A 378 19.03 -15.11 9.43
CA GLU A 378 18.82 -16.56 9.43
C GLU A 378 17.54 -16.84 10.22
N GLY A 379 16.70 -17.74 9.70
CA GLY A 379 15.46 -18.14 10.37
C GLY A 379 15.73 -19.12 11.52
N ASP A 380 14.88 -19.08 12.54
CA ASP A 380 15.07 -19.89 13.76
C ASP A 380 14.72 -21.39 13.56
N ASP A 381 13.92 -21.73 12.54
CA ASP A 381 13.24 -23.03 12.45
C ASP A 381 13.87 -24.05 11.47
N GLU A 382 14.67 -23.64 10.47
CA GLU A 382 15.29 -24.55 9.48
C GLU A 382 16.62 -24.00 8.93
N GLU A 383 17.66 -24.84 8.83
CA GLU A 383 19.00 -24.43 8.40
C GLU A 383 19.03 -23.75 7.02
N ASP A 384 18.04 -23.97 6.14
CA ASP A 384 18.00 -23.46 4.76
C ASP A 384 16.98 -22.35 4.49
N VAL A 385 16.43 -21.75 5.56
CA VAL A 385 15.44 -20.68 5.47
C VAL A 385 16.01 -19.34 5.95
N VAL A 386 15.75 -18.28 5.19
CA VAL A 386 16.20 -16.91 5.45
C VAL A 386 15.00 -16.02 5.68
N ASP A 387 14.94 -15.42 6.86
CA ASP A 387 13.98 -14.40 7.20
C ASP A 387 14.40 -13.07 6.59
N THR A 388 13.65 -12.64 5.58
CA THR A 388 13.84 -11.35 4.95
C THR A 388 12.88 -10.34 5.55
N THR A 389 13.48 -9.32 6.16
CA THR A 389 12.78 -8.15 6.68
C THR A 389 12.81 -7.04 5.64
N PHE A 390 11.63 -6.53 5.32
CA PHE A 390 11.41 -5.42 4.41
C PHE A 390 10.84 -4.26 5.21
N VAL A 391 11.40 -3.08 5.08
CA VAL A 391 10.72 -1.86 5.52
C VAL A 391 9.93 -1.37 4.33
N GLY A 392 8.60 -1.46 4.35
CA GLY A 392 7.79 -0.83 3.31
C GLY A 392 7.98 0.69 3.33
N GLY A 393 7.59 1.37 2.26
CA GLY A 393 7.72 2.83 2.17
C GLY A 393 8.40 3.26 0.89
N LEU A 394 7.59 3.80 -0.03
CA LEU A 394 8.09 4.74 -1.02
C LEU A 394 8.47 6.03 -0.30
N LEU A 395 9.66 6.58 -0.58
CA LEU A 395 9.95 7.98 -0.28
C LEU A 395 8.81 8.84 -0.88
N ASP A 396 8.13 9.60 -0.03
CA ASP A 396 6.95 10.46 -0.26
C ASP A 396 5.58 9.75 -0.44
N GLN A 397 4.88 9.53 0.67
CA GLN A 397 3.43 9.24 0.70
C GLN A 397 2.57 10.29 -0.04
N GLU A 398 3.07 11.53 -0.19
CA GLU A 398 2.41 12.59 -0.96
C GLU A 398 2.35 12.27 -2.46
N LEU A 399 3.42 11.74 -3.06
CA LEU A 399 3.47 11.43 -4.50
C LEU A 399 2.57 10.24 -4.86
N GLN A 400 2.39 9.28 -3.96
CA GLN A 400 1.48 8.16 -4.17
C GLN A 400 0.01 8.59 -3.97
N THR A 401 -0.28 9.45 -2.97
CA THR A 401 -1.65 9.94 -2.70
C THR A 401 -2.13 10.90 -3.78
N GLN A 402 -1.29 11.84 -4.24
CA GLN A 402 -1.64 12.77 -5.33
C GLN A 402 -1.84 12.05 -6.67
N ARG A 403 -1.10 10.95 -6.92
CA ARG A 403 -1.15 10.21 -8.19
C ARG A 403 -2.24 9.12 -8.24
N ILE A 404 -2.51 8.41 -7.14
CA ILE A 404 -3.60 7.42 -7.07
C ILE A 404 -4.97 8.12 -7.15
N LEU A 405 -5.11 9.31 -6.56
CA LEU A 405 -6.37 10.05 -6.56
C LEU A 405 -6.59 10.88 -7.84
N GLY A 406 -5.56 11.10 -8.64
CA GLY A 406 -5.67 11.79 -9.92
C GLY A 406 -6.38 13.14 -9.81
N PHE A 407 -5.92 13.99 -8.90
CA PHE A 407 -6.24 15.42 -8.92
C PHE A 407 -5.25 16.11 -9.85
N GLY A 408 -5.58 16.09 -11.15
CA GLY A 408 -5.13 17.08 -12.11
C GLY A 408 -6.30 18.00 -12.39
N ASP A 409 -6.05 19.31 -12.36
CA ASP A 409 -7.03 20.37 -12.58
C ASP A 409 -7.79 20.18 -13.91
N ALA A 410 -9.03 19.67 -13.84
CA ALA A 410 -9.99 19.71 -14.94
C ALA A 410 -11.43 19.55 -14.41
N GLU A 411 -12.17 20.66 -14.53
CA GLU A 411 -13.64 20.81 -14.60
C GLU A 411 -14.53 19.74 -13.95
N LEU A 412 -15.16 20.12 -12.82
CA LEU A 412 -16.43 19.58 -12.37
C LEU A 412 -17.50 19.77 -13.46
N LEU A 413 -17.77 18.75 -14.25
CA LEU A 413 -19.07 18.60 -14.89
C LEU A 413 -20.00 17.84 -13.94
N SER A 414 -21.00 18.58 -13.47
CA SER A 414 -22.19 18.09 -12.80
C SER A 414 -22.85 16.96 -13.60
N VAL A 415 -22.92 15.76 -13.02
CA VAL A 415 -24.00 14.81 -13.35
C VAL A 415 -24.45 14.18 -12.04
N GLY A 416 -25.51 14.74 -11.48
CA GLY A 416 -26.38 13.99 -10.59
C GLY A 416 -27.10 12.91 -11.38
N HIS A 417 -27.06 11.69 -10.87
CA HIS A 417 -28.09 10.66 -11.00
C HIS A 417 -27.58 9.42 -10.29
N PHE A 418 -28.14 9.10 -9.12
CA PHE A 418 -28.47 7.74 -8.67
C PHE A 418 -29.32 7.86 -7.40
N GLU A 419 -30.57 8.29 -7.59
CA GLU A 419 -31.66 7.75 -6.79
C GLU A 419 -31.81 6.27 -7.18
N ASN A 420 -31.77 5.40 -6.17
CA ASN A 420 -32.31 4.04 -6.09
C ASN A 420 -31.37 3.13 -5.30
N LEU A 421 -31.47 3.21 -3.98
CA LEU A 421 -31.06 2.15 -3.06
C LEU A 421 -31.97 2.14 -1.81
N GLU A 422 -33.28 2.38 -1.99
CA GLU A 422 -34.33 1.94 -1.07
C GLU A 422 -35.02 0.69 -1.62
N ALA A 423 -34.27 -0.41 -1.73
CA ALA A 423 -34.86 -1.70 -2.08
C ALA A 423 -33.96 -2.87 -1.64
N LEU A 424 -33.47 -2.88 -0.40
CA LEU A 424 -32.83 -4.06 0.21
C LEU A 424 -32.69 -3.97 1.75
N GLN A 425 -33.69 -3.39 2.43
CA GLN A 425 -33.81 -3.40 3.91
C GLN A 425 -35.24 -3.71 4.37
N ALA A 426 -35.94 -4.61 3.67
CA ALA A 426 -37.25 -5.10 4.08
C ALA A 426 -37.30 -6.63 4.01
N GLN A 427 -36.51 -7.33 4.84
CA GLN A 427 -36.69 -8.76 5.12
C GLN A 427 -35.87 -9.23 6.32
N ARG A 428 -36.14 -8.72 7.52
CA ARG A 428 -35.87 -9.40 8.80
C ARG A 428 -36.47 -8.61 9.96
N THR A 429 -37.75 -8.86 10.22
CA THR A 429 -38.41 -8.70 11.53
C THR A 429 -39.81 -9.31 11.40
N ARG A 430 -39.94 -10.57 11.82
CA ARG A 430 -41.23 -11.16 12.17
C ARG A 430 -41.16 -11.50 13.65
N THR A 431 -41.82 -10.71 14.48
CA THR A 431 -42.27 -11.10 15.82
C THR A 431 -43.80 -11.06 15.83
N PRO A 432 -44.47 -12.01 16.51
CA PRO A 432 -45.91 -12.20 16.41
C PRO A 432 -46.67 -11.19 17.28
N ARG A 433 -47.81 -10.71 16.75
CA ARG A 433 -48.82 -9.94 17.49
C ARG A 433 -49.51 -10.82 18.53
N THR A 434 -49.74 -10.26 19.72
CA THR A 434 -50.86 -10.64 20.59
C THR A 434 -51.68 -9.41 20.95
N GLU A 435 -52.98 -9.63 21.05
CA GLU A 435 -54.05 -8.66 21.22
C GLU A 435 -54.10 -8.12 22.65
N ASN A 436 -54.30 -6.80 22.76
CA ASN A 436 -55.06 -6.05 23.76
C ASN A 436 -54.30 -4.79 24.19
N GLY A 437 -54.77 -3.65 23.69
CA GLY A 437 -54.19 -2.34 23.96
C GLY A 437 -54.44 -1.86 25.38
N ARG A 438 -53.40 -1.24 25.95
CA ARG A 438 -53.44 -0.12 26.90
C ARG A 438 -52.03 0.48 27.01
N MET A 439 -51.94 1.81 26.90
CA MET A 439 -50.73 2.61 27.18
C MET A 439 -50.61 2.88 28.69
N GLU A 440 -49.37 3.00 29.18
CA GLU A 440 -48.81 3.90 30.24
C GLU A 440 -47.40 3.39 30.67
N PRO A 441 -46.51 4.18 31.32
CA PRO A 441 -45.21 4.57 30.73
C PRO A 441 -43.96 4.17 31.54
N PHE A 442 -42.80 4.62 31.03
CA PHE A 442 -41.42 4.54 31.55
C PHE A 442 -41.25 4.51 33.08
N GLY A 443 -40.55 3.48 33.57
CA GLY A 443 -39.97 3.41 34.92
C GLY A 443 -39.95 1.99 35.47
N GLU A 444 -38.80 1.55 35.98
CA GLU A 444 -38.60 0.35 36.82
C GLU A 444 -38.52 -1.04 36.14
N ALA A 445 -37.28 -1.46 35.83
CA ALA A 445 -36.92 -2.88 35.80
C ALA A 445 -35.42 -3.07 36.09
N TRP A 446 -34.96 -2.57 37.24
CA TRP A 446 -33.59 -2.77 37.77
C TRP A 446 -33.61 -3.52 39.10
N GLN A 447 -34.48 -4.53 39.21
CA GLN A 447 -34.69 -5.30 40.45
C GLN A 447 -35.34 -6.67 40.21
N ARG A 448 -34.86 -7.45 39.22
CA ARG A 448 -35.36 -8.82 39.00
C ARG A 448 -34.32 -9.86 38.55
N ALA A 449 -33.05 -9.70 38.90
CA ALA A 449 -32.04 -10.71 38.53
C ALA A 449 -31.11 -11.18 39.66
N TYR A 450 -31.41 -10.86 40.93
CA TYR A 450 -30.69 -11.45 42.08
C TYR A 450 -31.64 -11.82 43.22
N GLY A 451 -31.61 -13.10 43.60
CA GLY A 451 -32.16 -13.61 44.86
C GLY A 451 -32.52 -15.10 44.80
N GLY A 452 -31.70 -15.96 45.43
CA GLY A 452 -32.13 -17.31 45.84
C GLY A 452 -31.07 -18.42 45.81
N GLU A 453 -30.20 -18.43 46.82
CA GLU A 453 -29.56 -19.54 47.58
C GLU A 453 -30.21 -20.96 47.50
N GLU A 454 -29.57 -22.13 47.72
CA GLU A 454 -28.55 -22.51 48.72
C GLU A 454 -27.97 -23.96 48.50
N HIS A 455 -26.77 -24.21 49.07
CA HIS A 455 -26.28 -25.44 49.78
C HIS A 455 -25.14 -26.38 49.28
N CYS A 456 -24.12 -26.46 50.18
CA CYS A 456 -23.15 -27.54 50.51
C CYS A 456 -21.86 -27.66 49.66
N GLY A 457 -20.60 -27.67 50.16
CA GLY A 457 -20.03 -27.59 51.51
C GLY A 457 -18.55 -28.06 51.54
N SER A 458 -17.63 -27.13 51.83
CA SER A 458 -16.45 -27.23 52.72
C SER A 458 -15.23 -28.14 52.45
N SER A 459 -14.02 -27.54 52.34
CA SER A 459 -12.99 -27.56 53.40
C SER A 459 -11.73 -26.74 53.03
N LEU A 460 -11.41 -25.80 53.92
CA LEU A 460 -10.21 -24.96 53.97
C LEU A 460 -9.02 -25.68 54.66
N CYS A 461 -7.82 -25.15 54.38
CA CYS A 461 -6.64 -25.06 55.26
C CYS A 461 -5.68 -26.25 55.46
N ARG A 462 -4.40 -26.00 55.11
CA ARG A 462 -3.09 -26.34 55.74
C ARG A 462 -2.05 -26.51 54.60
N ILE A 463 -0.81 -26.01 54.57
CA ILE A 463 0.15 -25.48 55.56
C ILE A 463 1.28 -24.78 54.77
N ILE A 464 1.94 -23.83 55.45
CA ILE A 464 3.19 -23.14 55.11
C ILE A 464 4.42 -24.05 55.34
N ASN A 465 5.45 -23.90 54.49
CA ASN A 465 6.90 -24.14 54.68
C ASN A 465 7.60 -25.47 54.31
N TYR A 466 8.86 -25.24 53.91
CA TYR A 466 10.01 -26.08 53.50
C TYR A 466 10.08 -26.46 52.00
N CYS A 467 11.13 -26.15 51.24
CA CYS A 467 12.54 -25.95 51.63
C CYS A 467 13.33 -25.07 50.63
N LEU A 468 14.12 -24.15 51.19
CA LEU A 468 15.29 -23.53 50.57
C LEU A 468 16.35 -24.59 50.21
N SER A 469 17.05 -24.37 49.09
CA SER A 469 18.47 -24.71 48.86
C SER A 469 18.83 -24.26 47.42
N TRP A 470 19.76 -23.36 47.07
CA TRP A 470 20.93 -22.74 47.69
C TRP A 470 21.22 -21.39 46.99
N MET A 471 21.80 -20.42 47.71
CA MET A 471 22.40 -19.18 47.17
C MET A 471 23.89 -19.11 47.54
N LEU A 472 24.74 -18.86 46.52
CA LEU A 472 25.97 -18.01 46.51
C LEU A 472 27.25 -18.50 47.28
N PRO A 473 28.47 -17.88 47.11
CA PRO A 473 28.84 -16.63 46.40
C PRO A 473 30.20 -16.57 45.61
N LEU A 474 30.32 -15.50 44.77
CA LEU A 474 31.45 -14.58 44.50
C LEU A 474 32.91 -15.05 44.25
N LYS A 475 33.51 -14.62 43.11
CA LYS A 475 34.60 -13.59 43.07
C LYS A 475 35.07 -13.17 41.65
N ARG A 476 35.06 -11.84 41.44
CA ARG A 476 35.92 -10.91 40.65
C ARG A 476 36.92 -11.46 39.61
N MET A 477 36.98 -10.81 38.42
CA MET A 477 38.08 -9.88 38.06
C MET A 477 37.75 -8.98 36.85
N HIS A 478 38.27 -7.74 36.90
CA HIS A 478 38.11 -6.62 35.96
C HIS A 478 39.01 -6.72 34.71
N VAL A 479 38.69 -5.87 33.71
CA VAL A 479 39.57 -4.94 32.95
C VAL A 479 39.36 -5.02 31.41
N THR A 480 38.75 -3.95 30.86
CA THR A 480 38.79 -3.45 29.46
C THR A 480 40.21 -2.93 29.09
N PRO A 481 40.64 -2.61 27.83
CA PRO A 481 39.81 -2.10 26.71
C PRO A 481 40.24 -2.43 25.26
N SER A 482 39.37 -2.03 24.32
CA SER A 482 39.59 -1.45 22.99
C SER A 482 40.90 -1.67 22.22
N ILE A 483 40.84 -2.20 20.99
CA ILE A 483 41.70 -1.74 19.86
C ILE A 483 40.92 -1.76 18.53
N ILE A 484 40.88 -0.58 17.92
CA ILE A 484 40.57 -0.24 16.52
C ILE A 484 41.71 -0.75 15.61
N LEU A 485 41.43 -1.29 14.42
CA LEU A 485 42.19 -1.05 13.17
C LEU A 485 41.64 -1.88 11.98
N SER A 486 41.08 -1.18 11.00
CA SER A 486 41.23 -1.51 9.56
C SER A 486 42.65 -1.07 9.10
N PRO A 487 43.03 -1.13 7.80
CA PRO A 487 42.97 -2.20 6.80
C PRO A 487 44.39 -2.49 6.22
N GLY A 488 44.59 -3.59 5.48
CA GLY A 488 45.87 -3.87 4.82
C GLY A 488 45.74 -4.73 3.54
N ARG A 489 46.08 -4.13 2.40
CA ARG A 489 46.12 -4.70 1.04
C ARG A 489 47.45 -5.43 0.75
N HIS A 490 47.45 -6.13 -0.39
CA HIS A 490 48.57 -6.61 -1.24
C HIS A 490 49.15 -7.97 -0.83
N SER A 491 49.48 -8.92 -1.71
CA SER A 491 49.70 -8.92 -3.16
C SER A 491 49.66 -10.37 -3.70
N LEU A 492 49.41 -10.47 -5.01
CA LEU A 492 49.59 -11.58 -5.94
C LEU A 492 50.74 -12.57 -5.64
N PHE A 493 50.48 -13.85 -5.92
CA PHE A 493 51.36 -14.70 -6.73
C PHE A 493 50.51 -15.68 -7.54
N GLY A 494 50.70 -15.69 -8.86
CA GLY A 494 50.18 -16.73 -9.74
C GLY A 494 51.27 -17.73 -10.10
N LEU A 495 50.89 -18.98 -10.41
CA LEU A 495 51.32 -19.68 -11.62
C LEU A 495 50.60 -21.03 -11.81
N ARG A 496 49.99 -21.18 -12.99
CA ARG A 496 49.95 -22.35 -13.91
C ARG A 496 49.50 -23.75 -13.43
N ARG A 497 48.38 -24.16 -14.05
CA ARG A 497 48.10 -25.39 -14.84
C ARG A 497 48.83 -26.70 -14.46
N ASN A 498 48.05 -27.75 -14.23
CA ASN A 498 48.10 -28.93 -15.11
C ASN A 498 46.84 -29.79 -15.06
N VAL A 499 46.51 -30.31 -16.24
CA VAL A 499 45.45 -31.26 -16.58
C VAL A 499 45.98 -32.67 -16.38
N SER A 500 45.20 -33.60 -15.82
CA SER A 500 45.20 -34.99 -16.27
C SER A 500 43.90 -35.70 -15.92
N ALA A 501 43.34 -36.37 -16.93
CA ALA A 501 42.31 -37.39 -16.82
C ALA A 501 42.97 -38.75 -16.54
N SER A 502 42.30 -39.63 -15.80
CA SER A 502 42.49 -41.08 -15.98
C SER A 502 41.26 -41.88 -15.52
N THR A 503 40.76 -42.65 -16.48
CA THR A 503 39.85 -43.79 -16.42
C THR A 503 40.43 -44.93 -15.58
N LEU A 504 39.60 -45.73 -14.91
CA LEU A 504 39.78 -47.20 -14.81
C LEU A 504 38.54 -47.89 -14.22
N ALA A 505 38.46 -49.18 -14.54
CA ALA A 505 37.26 -49.98 -14.74
C ALA A 505 36.87 -50.88 -13.55
N HIS A 506 35.66 -51.43 -13.69
CA HIS A 506 35.05 -52.63 -13.10
C HIS A 506 35.96 -53.70 -12.44
N PRO A 507 35.31 -54.52 -11.59
CA PRO A 507 35.27 -55.96 -11.90
C PRO A 507 33.86 -56.58 -11.84
N LEU A 508 33.64 -57.54 -12.73
CA LEU A 508 32.55 -58.52 -12.80
C LEU A 508 32.91 -59.79 -12.01
N ALA A 509 31.93 -60.48 -11.41
CA ALA A 509 31.77 -61.94 -11.55
C ALA A 509 30.48 -62.51 -10.90
N ARG A 510 29.61 -63.05 -11.78
CA ARG A 510 28.88 -64.34 -11.72
C ARG A 510 28.03 -64.72 -10.49
N LYS A 511 26.72 -64.93 -10.73
CA LYS A 511 26.16 -66.29 -10.92
C LYS A 511 24.80 -66.28 -11.63
N SER A 512 24.64 -67.32 -12.42
CA SER A 512 23.65 -67.67 -13.43
C SER A 512 22.32 -68.24 -12.88
N ARG A 513 21.19 -67.94 -13.54
CA ARG A 513 20.34 -68.96 -14.21
C ARG A 513 19.25 -68.30 -15.06
N ALA A 514 19.20 -68.71 -16.32
CA ALA A 514 18.14 -68.40 -17.28
C ALA A 514 17.06 -69.49 -17.26
N PHE A 515 15.81 -69.12 -17.57
CA PHE A 515 14.88 -69.95 -18.34
C PHE A 515 13.94 -69.03 -19.13
N LEU A 516 14.00 -69.16 -20.46
CA LEU A 516 13.01 -68.67 -21.42
C LEU A 516 11.97 -69.79 -21.63
N THR A 517 10.69 -69.44 -21.86
CA THR A 517 9.92 -69.74 -23.10
C THR A 517 8.40 -69.59 -22.92
N THR A 518 7.80 -68.79 -23.81
CA THR A 518 6.53 -68.93 -24.56
C THR A 518 5.26 -69.56 -23.91
N SER A 519 4.12 -68.85 -23.98
CA SER A 519 3.01 -69.14 -24.93
C SER A 519 1.65 -68.57 -24.47
N SER A 520 0.80 -68.32 -25.46
CA SER A 520 -0.57 -67.81 -25.50
C SER A 520 -1.65 -68.78 -24.99
N SER A 521 -2.75 -68.27 -24.42
CA SER A 521 -4.16 -68.65 -24.72
C SER A 521 -5.20 -68.06 -23.73
N THR A 522 -6.35 -67.65 -24.29
CA THR A 522 -7.66 -67.23 -23.72
C THR A 522 -8.46 -68.41 -23.09
N PRO A 523 -9.76 -68.28 -22.69
CA PRO A 523 -10.53 -67.40 -21.77
C PRO A 523 -11.29 -68.27 -20.68
N PRO A 524 -12.37 -67.85 -19.96
CA PRO A 524 -13.76 -67.73 -20.52
C PRO A 524 -14.71 -66.68 -19.89
N ASP A 525 -15.88 -66.55 -20.55
CA ASP A 525 -17.08 -65.74 -20.32
C ASP A 525 -17.88 -65.99 -19.02
N CYS A 526 -18.77 -65.03 -18.65
CA CYS A 526 -20.21 -65.27 -18.40
C CYS A 526 -21.06 -63.98 -18.20
N LEU A 527 -21.82 -63.63 -19.25
CA LEU A 527 -23.22 -63.16 -19.39
C LEU A 527 -24.03 -62.52 -18.22
N ALA A 528 -24.69 -61.38 -18.53
CA ALA A 528 -26.18 -61.17 -18.58
C ALA A 528 -26.51 -59.64 -18.58
N ARG A 529 -27.60 -59.07 -19.11
CA ARG A 529 -28.53 -59.31 -20.23
C ARG A 529 -29.34 -57.98 -20.36
N VAL A 530 -29.66 -57.60 -21.59
CA VAL A 530 -30.44 -56.39 -22.00
C VAL A 530 -31.96 -56.63 -21.86
N PRO A 531 -32.81 -55.57 -21.93
CA PRO A 531 -33.73 -55.48 -23.07
C PRO A 531 -33.86 -54.07 -23.68
N GLN A 532 -34.09 -54.03 -25.01
CA GLN A 532 -34.32 -52.86 -25.85
C GLN A 532 -35.78 -52.79 -26.36
N GLY A 533 -36.23 -51.56 -26.66
CA GLY A 533 -36.99 -51.21 -27.88
C GLY A 533 -38.47 -50.82 -27.68
N PRO A 534 -39.11 -50.15 -28.67
CA PRO A 534 -38.68 -49.94 -30.06
C PRO A 534 -38.88 -48.51 -30.66
N THR A 535 -38.63 -48.47 -31.96
CA THR A 535 -38.39 -47.44 -33.00
C THR A 535 -39.61 -46.60 -33.47
N ASN A 536 -39.38 -45.43 -34.12
CA ASN A 536 -39.49 -45.21 -35.60
C ASN A 536 -39.81 -43.74 -36.08
N VAL A 537 -39.13 -43.35 -37.19
CA VAL A 537 -39.64 -42.66 -38.43
C VAL A 537 -39.79 -41.11 -38.57
N ASN A 538 -38.93 -40.56 -39.44
CA ASN A 538 -39.06 -39.61 -40.59
C ASN A 538 -39.73 -38.20 -40.56
N LYS A 539 -39.15 -37.36 -41.47
CA LYS A 539 -39.61 -36.13 -42.20
C LYS A 539 -39.17 -34.81 -41.55
N ILE A 540 -38.30 -33.96 -42.12
CA ILE A 540 -38.24 -33.26 -43.43
C ILE A 540 -39.50 -32.45 -43.78
N ARG A 541 -39.46 -31.12 -43.56
CA ARG A 541 -39.64 -30.09 -44.61
C ARG A 541 -39.31 -28.65 -44.15
N PRO A 542 -39.05 -27.71 -45.10
CA PRO A 542 -38.28 -26.48 -44.89
C PRO A 542 -39.01 -25.17 -45.27
N SER A 543 -38.35 -24.03 -44.99
CA SER A 543 -38.44 -22.68 -45.64
C SER A 543 -39.77 -21.89 -45.47
N PRO A 544 -39.84 -20.55 -45.70
CA PRO A 544 -39.11 -19.77 -46.71
C PRO A 544 -38.46 -18.44 -46.24
N ALA A 545 -37.36 -18.12 -46.93
CA ALA A 545 -36.94 -16.76 -47.21
C ALA A 545 -37.63 -16.28 -48.51
N THR A 546 -38.01 -15.01 -48.60
CA THR A 546 -38.06 -14.09 -49.78
C THR A 546 -38.92 -12.89 -49.35
N GLN A 547 -38.74 -11.62 -49.75
CA GLN A 547 -38.18 -10.90 -50.90
C GLN A 547 -38.19 -9.41 -50.44
N ALA A 548 -37.52 -8.40 -50.99
CA ALA A 548 -36.71 -8.20 -52.17
C ALA A 548 -36.19 -6.75 -52.15
N GLN A 549 -34.98 -6.56 -52.69
CA GLN A 549 -34.58 -5.53 -53.68
C GLN A 549 -34.69 -4.03 -53.32
N ALA A 550 -33.90 -3.11 -53.85
CA ALA A 550 -32.63 -3.06 -54.57
C ALA A 550 -32.48 -1.58 -54.96
N ARG A 551 -31.27 -1.02 -54.97
CA ARG A 551 -30.75 -0.20 -56.08
C ARG A 551 -29.31 0.23 -55.80
N SER A 552 -28.46 -0.10 -56.75
CA SER A 552 -27.03 0.15 -56.89
C SER A 552 -26.75 1.41 -57.72
N HIS A 553 -25.45 1.73 -57.83
CA HIS A 553 -24.70 2.53 -58.82
C HIS A 553 -24.00 3.77 -58.22
N GLN A 554 -22.67 3.69 -57.97
CA GLN A 554 -21.52 3.92 -58.89
C GLN A 554 -21.11 5.42 -58.88
N LEU A 555 -19.86 5.89 -59.00
CA LEU A 555 -18.53 5.33 -59.28
C LEU A 555 -17.48 6.44 -58.94
N SER A 556 -16.25 6.00 -58.65
CA SER A 556 -14.88 6.60 -58.79
C SER A 556 -14.72 8.06 -59.29
N SER A 557 -13.69 8.83 -58.92
CA SER A 557 -12.23 8.66 -59.05
C SER A 557 -11.56 9.98 -58.56
N HIS A 558 -10.28 10.17 -58.18
CA HIS A 558 -8.98 9.87 -58.80
C HIS A 558 -7.83 10.08 -57.79
N LEU A 559 -6.65 9.56 -58.17
CA LEU A 559 -5.36 9.54 -57.47
C LEU A 559 -4.68 10.91 -57.24
N SER A 560 -3.88 10.96 -56.16
CA SER A 560 -2.52 11.54 -55.88
C SER A 560 -1.83 12.52 -56.85
N PRO A 561 -0.63 13.10 -56.58
CA PRO A 561 0.13 13.40 -55.33
C PRO A 561 0.70 14.86 -55.31
N ALA A 562 1.46 15.27 -54.26
CA ALA A 562 2.79 15.94 -54.36
C ALA A 562 3.18 16.84 -53.16
N LEU A 563 4.28 16.45 -52.52
CA LEU A 563 5.51 17.22 -52.24
C LEU A 563 5.49 18.75 -51.98
N SER A 564 6.09 19.07 -50.83
CA SER A 564 7.24 19.99 -50.63
C SER A 564 7.02 21.44 -50.18
N SER A 565 7.92 21.81 -49.24
CA SER A 565 8.37 23.17 -48.89
C SER A 565 7.35 24.03 -48.12
N SER A 566 7.69 24.87 -47.15
CA SER A 566 8.97 25.48 -46.81
C SER A 566 8.95 25.94 -45.34
N LEU A 567 10.11 25.87 -44.70
CA LEU A 567 10.46 26.77 -43.60
C LEU A 567 10.48 28.20 -44.12
N GLN A 568 9.82 29.14 -43.45
CA GLN A 568 10.43 30.44 -43.19
C GLN A 568 9.73 31.19 -42.06
N SER A 569 10.59 31.67 -41.17
CA SER A 569 10.37 32.64 -40.11
C SER A 569 9.93 33.99 -40.66
N ARG A 570 9.11 34.72 -39.88
CA ARG A 570 9.34 36.14 -39.59
C ARG A 570 8.43 36.67 -38.47
N SER A 571 9.12 37.06 -37.43
CA SER A 571 8.90 38.11 -36.44
C SER A 571 7.93 39.26 -36.77
N SER A 572 7.05 39.51 -35.79
CA SER A 572 6.66 40.79 -35.15
C SER A 572 6.27 42.00 -36.01
N THR A 573 5.01 42.46 -35.90
CA THR A 573 4.68 43.89 -35.69
C THR A 573 3.32 44.07 -35.00
N THR A 574 3.29 45.09 -34.17
CA THR A 574 2.34 45.63 -33.19
C THR A 574 1.09 46.28 -33.80
N MET A 575 -0.08 46.16 -33.15
CA MET A 575 -0.91 47.29 -32.61
C MET A 575 -2.40 46.93 -32.38
N ALA A 576 -2.88 47.39 -31.23
CA ALA A 576 -4.21 47.94 -30.92
C ALA A 576 -5.44 47.00 -30.72
N GLN A 577 -5.68 46.71 -29.44
CA GLN A 577 -6.88 47.12 -28.66
C GLN A 577 -8.27 46.82 -29.23
N GLN A 578 -8.91 45.77 -28.68
CA GLN A 578 -10.33 45.80 -28.27
C GLN A 578 -10.50 45.06 -26.95
N THR A 579 -10.99 45.79 -25.96
CA THR A 579 -11.31 45.40 -24.58
C THR A 579 -12.69 44.77 -24.47
N LEU A 580 -12.84 43.70 -23.67
CA LEU A 580 -13.99 43.33 -22.80
C LEU A 580 -13.82 41.87 -22.27
N PRO A 581 -14.42 41.48 -21.13
CA PRO A 581 -14.06 41.79 -19.75
C PRO A 581 -13.43 40.58 -19.03
N THR A 582 -12.52 40.84 -18.10
CA THR A 582 -11.87 39.86 -17.21
C THR A 582 -12.89 39.30 -16.21
N ARG A 583 -13.15 37.99 -16.24
CA ARG A 583 -13.87 37.26 -15.20
C ARG A 583 -12.88 36.43 -14.37
N GLY A 584 -12.74 36.80 -13.10
CA GLY A 584 -12.40 35.93 -11.97
C GLY A 584 -11.03 35.26 -12.00
N GLY A 585 -9.99 36.00 -11.62
CA GLY A 585 -8.78 35.37 -11.10
C GLY A 585 -9.10 34.66 -9.77
N PHE A 586 -8.58 33.45 -9.59
CA PHE A 586 -8.44 32.86 -8.27
C PHE A 586 -7.56 33.80 -7.45
N GLU A 587 -8.13 34.40 -6.41
CA GLU A 587 -7.36 35.16 -5.43
C GLU A 587 -6.28 34.24 -4.84
N ALA A 588 -5.04 34.72 -4.88
CA ALA A 588 -3.97 34.16 -4.08
C ALA A 588 -4.42 34.17 -2.61
N LYS A 589 -4.33 33.01 -1.95
CA LYS A 589 -4.57 32.86 -0.50
C LYS A 589 -3.86 34.02 0.22
N ALA A 590 -4.63 34.86 0.91
CA ALA A 590 -4.08 36.03 1.59
C ALA A 590 -2.90 35.59 2.49
N PRO A 591 -1.77 36.31 2.49
CA PRO A 591 -0.65 36.00 3.37
C PRO A 591 -1.15 35.97 4.81
N SER A 592 -0.75 34.96 5.58
CA SER A 592 -1.02 34.96 7.02
C SER A 592 -0.41 36.23 7.62
N VAL A 593 -1.24 37.01 8.33
CA VAL A 593 -0.84 38.28 8.96
C VAL A 593 0.35 38.10 9.91
N TYR A 594 0.50 36.89 10.43
CA TYR A 594 1.58 36.49 11.34
C TYR A 594 2.53 35.50 10.66
N THR A 595 3.83 35.69 10.90
CA THR A 595 4.89 34.82 10.35
C THR A 595 5.86 34.39 11.44
N PRO A 596 6.27 33.11 11.49
CA PRO A 596 7.23 32.63 12.47
C PRO A 596 8.68 33.01 12.07
N ARG A 597 9.42 33.58 13.02
CA ARG A 597 10.86 33.83 12.95
C ARG A 597 11.60 32.80 13.79
N LYS A 598 12.25 31.85 13.13
CA LYS A 598 13.03 30.78 13.76
C LYS A 598 14.46 31.25 14.01
N VAL A 599 14.93 31.10 15.23
CA VAL A 599 16.30 31.39 15.67
C VAL A 599 16.91 30.10 16.22
N GLY A 600 18.06 29.69 15.68
CA GLY A 600 18.72 28.44 16.01
C GLY A 600 18.22 27.24 15.20
N ALA A 601 18.95 26.13 15.30
CA ALA A 601 18.55 24.86 14.71
C ALA A 601 17.47 24.18 15.56
N ALA A 602 16.43 23.63 14.95
CA ALA A 602 15.45 22.83 15.69
C ALA A 602 16.12 21.66 16.41
N HIS A 603 15.59 21.26 17.57
CA HIS A 603 16.17 20.23 18.45
C HIS A 603 17.51 20.62 19.10
N THR A 604 17.77 21.92 19.31
CA THR A 604 18.84 22.42 20.18
C THR A 604 18.29 23.29 21.31
N LEU A 605 19.10 23.56 22.33
CA LEU A 605 18.69 24.36 23.50
C LEU A 605 18.47 25.84 23.13
N GLU A 606 19.12 26.30 22.07
CA GLU A 606 19.08 27.66 21.55
C GLU A 606 17.86 27.91 20.65
N TYR A 607 17.14 26.86 20.24
CA TYR A 607 16.01 26.98 19.32
C TYR A 607 14.87 27.80 19.92
N ARG A 608 14.48 28.88 19.25
CA ARG A 608 13.34 29.73 19.60
C ARG A 608 12.52 30.06 18.35
N VAL A 609 11.20 30.07 18.49
CA VAL A 609 10.29 30.56 17.45
C VAL A 609 9.60 31.82 17.97
N PHE A 610 10.00 32.97 17.43
CA PHE A 610 9.31 34.23 17.64
C PHE A 610 8.20 34.38 16.59
N ILE A 611 7.16 35.17 16.88
CA ILE A 611 6.13 35.51 15.90
C ILE A 611 6.31 36.97 15.50
N GLU A 612 6.18 37.27 14.21
CA GLU A 612 6.22 38.61 13.67
C GLU A 612 4.89 38.96 13.01
N LYS A 613 4.43 40.20 13.19
CA LYS A 613 3.36 40.83 12.43
C LYS A 613 3.97 41.96 11.61
N ASP A 614 3.86 41.89 10.30
CA ASP A 614 4.44 42.87 9.38
C ASP A 614 5.97 43.12 9.61
N GLY A 615 6.70 42.07 10.00
CA GLY A 615 8.13 42.12 10.32
C GLY A 615 8.49 42.65 11.71
N VAL A 616 7.49 42.99 12.52
CA VAL A 616 7.66 43.41 13.91
C VAL A 616 7.43 42.21 14.85
N PRO A 617 8.38 41.84 15.71
CA PRO A 617 8.17 40.78 16.69
C PRO A 617 7.07 41.10 17.69
N VAL A 618 6.19 40.13 17.92
CA VAL A 618 5.03 40.20 18.81
C VAL A 618 5.02 39.00 19.76
N SER A 619 4.46 39.18 20.95
CA SER A 619 4.26 38.07 21.89
C SER A 619 3.12 37.16 21.41
N PRO A 620 3.36 35.83 21.23
CA PRO A 620 2.29 34.89 20.94
C PRO A 620 1.29 34.75 22.09
N PHE A 621 1.68 35.12 23.32
CA PHE A 621 0.82 35.05 24.48
C PHE A 621 -0.08 36.30 24.60
N HIS A 622 0.48 37.50 24.39
CA HIS A 622 -0.22 38.76 24.71
C HIS A 622 -0.69 39.58 23.50
N ASP A 623 0.07 39.62 22.42
CA ASP A 623 -0.15 40.57 21.30
C ASP A 623 -1.13 40.06 20.23
N ILE A 624 -1.28 38.73 20.10
CA ILE A 624 -2.22 38.13 19.15
C ILE A 624 -3.62 38.20 19.77
N PRO A 625 -4.62 38.79 19.09
CA PRO A 625 -5.97 38.87 19.65
C PRO A 625 -6.59 37.48 19.76
N LEU A 626 -7.29 37.19 20.85
CA LEU A 626 -8.03 35.93 21.02
C LEU A 626 -9.06 35.72 19.90
N TYR A 627 -9.86 36.74 19.61
CA TYR A 627 -10.92 36.67 18.61
C TYR A 627 -10.44 37.21 17.26
N ALA A 628 -10.64 36.43 16.20
CA ALA A 628 -10.30 36.80 14.83
C ALA A 628 -11.39 37.66 14.16
N ASN A 629 -12.62 37.60 14.68
CA ASN A 629 -13.76 38.33 14.15
C ASN A 629 -14.55 39.06 15.26
N GLU A 630 -15.22 40.15 14.88
CA GLU A 630 -16.02 40.97 15.80
C GLU A 630 -17.19 40.21 16.44
N GLN A 631 -17.73 39.20 15.74
CA GLN A 631 -18.83 38.38 16.26
C GLN A 631 -18.37 37.33 17.29
N GLN A 632 -17.07 37.27 17.61
CA GLN A 632 -16.48 36.36 18.61
C GLN A 632 -16.80 34.87 18.38
N THR A 633 -16.92 34.46 17.11
CA THR A 633 -17.21 33.08 16.72
C THR A 633 -15.99 32.31 16.24
N ILE A 634 -14.94 33.02 15.82
CA ILE A 634 -13.68 32.48 15.30
C ILE A 634 -12.55 33.01 16.19
N LEU A 635 -11.71 32.10 16.66
CA LEU A 635 -10.60 32.40 17.56
C LEU A 635 -9.27 32.20 16.85
N ASN A 636 -8.24 32.94 17.23
CA ASN A 636 -6.88 32.66 16.81
C ASN A 636 -6.25 31.65 17.77
N MET A 637 -5.64 30.61 17.24
CA MET A 637 -4.83 29.65 17.99
C MET A 637 -3.37 29.79 17.55
N VAL A 638 -2.44 29.78 18.50
CA VAL A 638 -1.01 29.68 18.21
C VAL A 638 -0.58 28.23 18.29
N VAL A 639 -0.11 27.66 17.18
CA VAL A 639 0.35 26.27 17.13
C VAL A 639 1.76 26.17 17.70
N GLU A 640 1.95 25.32 18.69
CA GLU A 640 3.24 25.06 19.32
C GLU A 640 3.84 23.76 18.81
N ILE A 641 3.04 22.69 18.78
CA ILE A 641 3.49 21.34 18.44
C ILE A 641 2.68 20.84 17.23
N PRO A 642 3.34 20.60 16.08
CA PRO A 642 2.71 19.99 14.94
C PRO A 642 2.21 18.57 15.24
N ARG A 643 1.10 18.21 14.61
CA ARG A 643 0.55 16.86 14.65
C ARG A 643 1.59 15.80 14.33
N TRP A 644 1.56 14.70 15.07
CA TRP A 644 2.42 13.51 14.99
C TRP A 644 3.89 13.71 15.40
N THR A 645 4.26 14.87 15.92
CA THR A 645 5.62 15.13 16.41
C THR A 645 5.74 14.87 17.91
N ASN A 646 6.97 14.65 18.40
CA ASN A 646 7.25 14.28 19.79
C ASN A 646 7.85 15.43 20.63
N ALA A 647 8.36 16.48 19.98
CA ALA A 647 9.04 17.57 20.69
C ALA A 647 8.02 18.37 21.51
N LYS A 648 8.18 18.44 22.83
CA LYS A 648 7.31 19.25 23.69
C LYS A 648 7.74 20.71 23.58
N GLN A 649 7.12 21.44 22.66
CA GLN A 649 7.32 22.88 22.46
C GLN A 649 6.19 23.64 23.11
N GLU A 650 6.52 24.72 23.81
CA GLU A 650 5.57 25.52 24.59
C GLU A 650 5.96 27.00 24.51
N ILE A 651 4.97 27.89 24.61
CA ILE A 651 5.13 29.32 24.76
C ILE A 651 5.88 29.56 26.07
N SER A 652 7.03 30.24 25.98
CA SER A 652 7.84 30.55 27.15
C SER A 652 7.17 31.60 28.03
N LYS A 653 6.89 31.27 29.30
CA LYS A 653 6.34 32.24 30.27
C LYS A 653 7.37 33.29 30.69
N GLU A 654 8.64 32.93 30.79
CA GLU A 654 9.69 33.77 31.38
C GLU A 654 10.45 34.63 30.36
N ASP A 655 10.58 34.16 29.11
CA ASP A 655 11.37 34.86 28.11
C ASP A 655 10.64 36.09 27.56
N THR A 656 11.37 37.17 27.27
CA THR A 656 10.81 38.39 26.67
C THR A 656 10.07 38.09 25.35
N LEU A 657 8.84 38.57 25.23
CA LEU A 657 7.90 38.28 24.13
C LEU A 657 7.53 36.79 23.95
N ASN A 658 7.71 35.97 24.98
CA ASN A 658 7.18 34.61 25.07
C ASN A 658 7.41 33.72 23.83
N PRO A 659 8.64 33.63 23.25
CA PRO A 659 8.89 32.76 22.12
C PRO A 659 8.56 31.30 22.46
N ILE A 660 8.16 30.53 21.44
CA ILE A 660 7.98 29.09 21.59
C ILE A 660 9.36 28.45 21.71
N LYS A 661 9.54 27.63 22.75
CA LYS A 661 10.78 26.87 23.01
C LYS A 661 10.46 25.43 23.41
N GLN A 662 11.43 24.55 23.21
CA GLN A 662 11.27 23.16 23.64
C GLN A 662 11.56 23.03 25.14
N ASP A 663 10.68 22.36 25.87
CA ASP A 663 10.81 22.08 27.31
C ASP A 663 12.07 21.24 27.58
N THR A 664 12.68 21.42 28.76
CA THR A 664 13.89 20.72 29.18
C THR A 664 13.66 19.94 30.47
N LYS A 665 14.03 18.66 30.47
CA LYS A 665 13.98 17.78 31.64
C LYS A 665 15.38 17.31 31.97
N LYS A 666 15.88 17.65 33.16
CA LYS A 666 17.26 17.34 33.61
C LYS A 666 18.34 17.83 32.63
N GLY A 667 18.17 19.04 32.09
CA GLY A 667 19.11 19.66 31.16
C GLY A 667 19.11 19.08 29.73
N LYS A 668 18.20 18.15 29.42
CA LYS A 668 18.00 17.60 28.07
C LYS A 668 16.66 18.03 27.51
N LEU A 669 16.61 18.23 26.20
CA LEU A 669 15.37 18.50 25.47
C LEU A 669 14.35 17.40 25.70
N ARG A 670 13.11 17.79 26.00
CA ARG A 670 12.03 16.87 26.32
C ARG A 670 11.30 16.43 25.06
N PHE A 671 11.16 15.13 24.90
CA PHE A 671 10.35 14.49 23.87
C PHE A 671 9.34 13.57 24.54
N VAL A 672 8.07 13.72 24.18
CA VAL A 672 7.01 12.80 24.63
C VAL A 672 7.26 11.43 23.98
N ARG A 673 7.11 10.36 24.77
CA ARG A 673 7.35 8.98 24.31
C ARG A 673 6.14 8.46 23.53
N ASN A 674 6.38 7.62 22.53
CA ASN A 674 5.31 6.94 21.80
C ASN A 674 4.72 5.82 22.67
N CYS A 675 3.43 5.91 22.98
CA CYS A 675 2.70 4.91 23.77
C CYS A 675 1.76 4.17 22.83
N PHE A 676 1.99 2.89 22.55
CA PHE A 676 1.17 2.15 21.57
C PHE A 676 -0.31 2.16 21.98
N PRO A 677 -1.25 2.54 21.09
CA PRO A 677 -1.09 2.74 19.63
C PRO A 677 -0.80 4.20 19.19
N HIS A 678 -0.58 5.13 20.09
CA HIS A 678 -0.42 6.55 19.81
C HIS A 678 1.05 7.00 19.58
N LYS A 679 1.27 7.73 18.49
CA LYS A 679 2.56 8.34 18.13
C LYS A 679 2.51 9.86 18.31
N GLY A 680 3.47 10.43 19.05
CA GLY A 680 3.56 11.87 19.28
C GLY A 680 2.25 12.49 19.78
N TYR A 681 1.98 13.74 19.42
CA TYR A 681 0.69 14.38 19.63
C TYR A 681 -0.29 14.04 18.49
N LEU A 682 -1.52 13.64 18.82
CA LEU A 682 -2.53 13.26 17.80
C LEU A 682 -3.14 14.46 17.06
N TRP A 683 -2.92 15.68 17.58
CA TRP A 683 -3.51 16.97 17.17
C TRP A 683 -2.40 17.93 16.74
N ASN A 684 -2.74 18.99 16.02
CA ASN A 684 -1.93 20.21 16.15
C ASN A 684 -2.22 20.78 17.54
N TYR A 685 -1.20 20.86 18.37
CA TYR A 685 -1.32 21.30 19.75
C TYR A 685 -0.76 22.71 19.90
N GLY A 686 -1.38 23.50 20.74
CA GLY A 686 -0.98 24.86 20.99
C GLY A 686 -1.87 25.52 22.03
N ALA A 687 -1.92 26.84 22.01
CA ALA A 687 -2.63 27.62 23.00
C ALA A 687 -3.47 28.75 22.41
N PHE A 688 -4.47 29.19 23.16
CA PHE A 688 -5.17 30.43 22.87
C PHE A 688 -4.40 31.64 23.42
N PRO A 689 -4.10 32.65 22.58
CA PRO A 689 -3.50 33.88 23.05
C PRO A 689 -4.51 34.66 23.89
N GLN A 690 -4.03 35.52 24.78
CA GLN A 690 -4.87 36.33 25.67
C GLN A 690 -5.81 35.53 26.57
N THR A 691 -5.41 34.33 26.97
CA THR A 691 -6.11 33.48 27.94
C THR A 691 -5.13 32.98 28.98
N TRP A 692 -5.51 32.87 30.23
CA TRP A 692 -4.61 32.39 31.28
C TRP A 692 -5.39 31.65 32.36
N GLU A 693 -4.91 30.48 32.75
CA GLU A 693 -5.49 29.65 33.82
C GLU A 693 -4.95 30.10 35.18
N ASP A 694 -5.70 30.94 35.89
CA ASP A 694 -5.25 31.54 37.15
C ASP A 694 -5.02 30.49 38.26
N PRO A 695 -3.78 30.32 38.77
CA PRO A 695 -3.47 29.35 39.83
C PRO A 695 -4.05 29.74 41.20
N ASN A 696 -4.58 30.97 41.34
CA ASN A 696 -5.22 31.44 42.56
C ASN A 696 -6.73 31.14 42.58
N ALA A 697 -7.32 30.83 41.44
CA ALA A 697 -8.72 30.47 41.31
C ALA A 697 -8.90 28.96 41.38
N THR A 698 -9.86 28.49 42.19
CA THR A 698 -10.26 27.07 42.20
C THR A 698 -11.56 26.93 41.44
N HIS A 699 -11.58 26.12 40.39
CA HIS A 699 -12.79 25.96 39.59
C HIS A 699 -13.84 25.12 40.36
N PRO A 700 -15.10 25.56 40.46
CA PRO A 700 -16.11 24.93 41.32
C PRO A 700 -16.34 23.43 41.05
N GLU A 701 -16.32 23.03 39.78
CA GLU A 701 -16.62 21.65 39.37
C GLU A 701 -15.43 20.71 39.42
N THR A 702 -14.23 21.16 39.05
CA THR A 702 -13.00 20.35 39.09
C THR A 702 -12.37 20.32 40.48
N LYS A 703 -12.68 21.32 41.32
CA LYS A 703 -12.14 21.53 42.68
C LYS A 703 -10.61 21.64 42.72
N ALA A 704 -10.01 21.99 41.59
CA ALA A 704 -8.57 22.15 41.41
C ALA A 704 -8.27 23.59 40.94
N LYS A 705 -7.02 24.02 41.12
CA LYS A 705 -6.54 25.35 40.72
C LYS A 705 -6.14 25.38 39.24
N GLY A 706 -6.07 26.53 38.59
CA GLY A 706 -5.48 26.61 37.24
C GLY A 706 -3.99 26.23 37.23
N ASP A 707 -3.49 25.79 36.08
CA ASP A 707 -2.10 25.32 35.87
C ASP A 707 -1.08 26.46 35.59
N ASN A 708 -1.53 27.72 35.64
CA ASN A 708 -0.71 28.91 35.41
C ASN A 708 -0.14 28.99 33.98
N ASP A 709 -0.80 28.36 32.99
CA ASP A 709 -0.45 28.39 31.58
C ASP A 709 -1.54 29.10 30.73
N PRO A 710 -1.21 29.47 29.48
CA PRO A 710 -2.22 29.84 28.50
C PRO A 710 -3.15 28.65 28.20
N LEU A 711 -4.42 28.91 27.89
CA LEU A 711 -5.41 27.85 27.72
C LEU A 711 -5.06 26.92 26.54
N ASP A 712 -4.97 25.63 26.83
CA ASP A 712 -4.50 24.61 25.89
C ASP A 712 -5.54 24.21 24.83
N VAL A 713 -5.06 23.98 23.61
CA VAL A 713 -5.90 23.78 22.43
C VAL A 713 -5.42 22.60 21.58
N CYS A 714 -6.35 21.69 21.27
CA CYS A 714 -6.16 20.56 20.36
C CYS A 714 -6.96 20.80 19.07
N GLU A 715 -6.26 21.13 17.99
CA GLU A 715 -6.86 21.31 16.67
C GLU A 715 -6.88 20.00 15.89
N ILE A 716 -8.09 19.56 15.51
CA ILE A 716 -8.36 18.18 15.03
C ILE A 716 -8.41 18.04 13.50
N GLY A 717 -8.13 19.11 12.76
CA GLY A 717 -8.18 19.14 11.30
C GLY A 717 -7.17 18.22 10.61
N GLU A 718 -7.37 18.06 9.30
CA GLU A 718 -6.58 17.11 8.51
C GLU A 718 -5.14 17.62 8.22
N LEU A 719 -4.94 18.94 8.16
CA LEU A 719 -3.66 19.54 7.80
C LEU A 719 -2.68 19.59 8.99
N VAL A 720 -1.44 19.16 8.77
CA VAL A 720 -0.35 19.31 9.75
C VAL A 720 0.17 20.75 9.72
N ALA A 721 0.06 21.45 10.84
CA ALA A 721 0.48 22.84 10.98
C ALA A 721 1.98 22.97 11.30
N LYS A 722 2.52 24.18 11.22
CA LYS A 722 3.93 24.48 11.55
C LYS A 722 4.05 25.10 12.96
N PRO A 723 5.18 24.93 13.67
CA PRO A 723 5.40 25.65 14.92
C PRO A 723 5.38 27.16 14.69
N GLY A 724 4.63 27.88 15.51
CA GLY A 724 4.40 29.32 15.42
C GLY A 724 3.38 29.75 14.35
N GLU A 725 2.67 28.81 13.72
CA GLU A 725 1.56 29.12 12.82
C GLU A 725 0.33 29.60 13.62
N VAL A 726 -0.29 30.69 13.16
CA VAL A 726 -1.52 31.21 13.76
C VAL A 726 -2.70 30.75 12.92
N LYS A 727 -3.56 29.90 13.49
CA LYS A 727 -4.74 29.34 12.81
C LYS A 727 -6.02 30.00 13.30
N GLN A 728 -6.96 30.20 12.40
CA GLN A 728 -8.31 30.62 12.74
C GLN A 728 -9.18 29.37 12.97
N VAL A 729 -9.70 29.23 14.18
CA VAL A 729 -10.34 28.00 14.62
C VAL A 729 -11.74 28.26 15.20
N LYS A 730 -12.56 27.22 15.16
CA LYS A 730 -13.88 27.15 15.79
C LYS A 730 -13.84 26.14 16.94
N VAL A 731 -14.36 26.54 18.10
CA VAL A 731 -14.47 25.69 19.30
C VAL A 731 -15.60 24.68 19.13
N LEU A 732 -15.33 23.42 19.49
CA LEU A 732 -16.27 22.30 19.44
C LEU A 732 -16.60 21.75 20.84
N GLY A 733 -15.64 21.76 21.77
CA GLY A 733 -15.83 21.25 23.11
C GLY A 733 -14.57 21.39 23.97
N THR A 734 -14.58 20.82 25.18
CA THR A 734 -13.44 20.86 26.10
C THR A 734 -13.35 19.58 26.95
N MET A 735 -12.13 19.23 27.37
CA MET A 735 -11.86 18.13 28.29
C MET A 735 -11.02 18.64 29.47
N ALA A 736 -11.39 18.22 30.69
CA ALA A 736 -10.73 18.63 31.92
C ALA A 736 -9.78 17.55 32.43
N LEU A 737 -8.49 17.79 32.30
CA LEU A 737 -7.44 16.96 32.90
C LEU A 737 -7.17 17.45 34.33
N LEU A 738 -6.97 16.51 35.26
CA LEU A 738 -6.51 16.81 36.61
C LEU A 738 -5.04 16.37 36.72
N ASP A 739 -4.13 17.32 36.55
CA ASP A 739 -2.68 17.09 36.63
C ASP A 739 -2.15 17.52 37.98
N GLU A 740 -1.75 16.58 38.83
CA GLU A 740 -1.12 16.86 40.14
C GLU A 740 -1.89 17.83 41.06
N GLY A 741 -3.22 17.94 40.89
CA GLY A 741 -4.10 18.82 41.67
C GLY A 741 -4.43 20.16 40.99
N GLU A 742 -3.95 20.35 39.77
CA GLU A 742 -4.26 21.47 38.88
C GLU A 742 -5.27 21.03 37.82
N THR A 743 -6.15 21.96 37.44
CA THR A 743 -7.06 21.84 36.32
C THR A 743 -6.31 22.30 35.10
N ASP A 744 -6.26 21.44 34.11
CA ASP A 744 -5.63 21.68 32.83
C ASP A 744 -6.70 21.44 31.75
N TRP A 745 -7.20 22.52 31.16
CA TRP A 745 -8.30 22.48 30.19
C TRP A 745 -7.78 22.28 28.78
N LYS A 746 -8.24 21.20 28.11
CA LYS A 746 -7.92 20.92 26.71
C LYS A 746 -9.11 21.26 25.81
N ILE A 747 -9.07 22.42 25.15
CA ILE A 747 -10.12 22.85 24.22
C ILE A 747 -9.98 22.10 22.89
N ILE A 748 -11.07 21.49 22.42
CA ILE A 748 -11.14 20.80 21.12
C ILE A 748 -11.66 21.79 20.08
N VAL A 749 -10.87 21.99 19.01
CA VAL A 749 -11.17 22.97 17.96
C VAL A 749 -10.93 22.40 16.56
N ILE A 750 -11.49 23.07 15.56
CA ILE A 750 -11.26 22.77 14.14
C ILE A 750 -10.90 24.05 13.38
N ASP A 751 -9.91 23.99 12.50
CA ASP A 751 -9.61 25.09 11.56
C ASP A 751 -10.84 25.43 10.73
N VAL A 752 -11.19 26.71 10.61
CA VAL A 752 -12.34 27.16 9.82
C VAL A 752 -12.20 26.85 8.32
N ASN A 753 -10.96 26.64 7.85
CA ASN A 753 -10.64 26.28 6.48
C ASN A 753 -10.64 24.77 6.24
N ASP A 754 -10.85 23.95 7.28
CA ASP A 754 -10.89 22.50 7.13
C ASP A 754 -12.16 22.05 6.36
N PRO A 755 -12.07 21.07 5.46
CA PRO A 755 -13.23 20.57 4.71
C PRO A 755 -14.38 20.04 5.58
N LEU A 756 -14.10 19.57 6.80
CA LEU A 756 -15.09 19.12 7.77
C LEU A 756 -15.60 20.23 8.69
N ALA A 757 -14.97 21.41 8.72
CA ALA A 757 -15.38 22.51 9.58
C ALA A 757 -16.87 22.89 9.45
N PRO A 758 -17.51 22.89 8.26
CA PRO A 758 -18.95 23.18 8.14
C PRO A 758 -19.85 22.13 8.82
N LYS A 759 -19.36 20.89 8.97
CA LYS A 759 -20.12 19.76 9.55
C LYS A 759 -19.91 19.59 11.05
N LEU A 760 -18.81 20.13 11.59
CA LEU A 760 -18.45 20.04 13.00
C LEU A 760 -18.83 21.35 13.71
N ASN A 761 -19.90 21.36 14.49
CA ASN A 761 -20.36 22.56 15.21
C ASN A 761 -20.47 22.36 16.73
N ASP A 762 -20.56 21.12 17.19
CA ASP A 762 -20.50 20.74 18.60
C ASP A 762 -19.68 19.45 18.78
N ILE A 763 -19.42 19.06 20.03
CA ILE A 763 -18.60 17.90 20.38
C ILE A 763 -19.23 16.58 19.89
N GLU A 764 -20.56 16.52 19.80
CA GLU A 764 -21.30 15.35 19.28
C GLU A 764 -21.04 15.10 17.79
N ASP A 765 -20.83 16.17 17.01
CA ASP A 765 -20.51 16.05 15.59
C ASP A 765 -19.14 15.40 15.38
N VAL A 766 -18.21 15.60 16.33
CA VAL A 766 -16.89 14.96 16.30
C VAL A 766 -17.03 13.45 16.41
N GLU A 767 -17.83 12.93 17.35
CA GLU A 767 -18.03 11.48 17.47
C GLU A 767 -18.78 10.91 16.25
N ARG A 768 -19.67 11.69 15.63
CA ARG A 768 -20.43 11.28 14.44
C ARG A 768 -19.59 11.21 13.17
N HIS A 769 -18.71 12.20 12.94
CA HIS A 769 -17.93 12.33 11.71
C HIS A 769 -16.50 11.81 11.83
N LEU A 770 -15.95 11.77 13.05
CA LEU A 770 -14.60 11.33 13.40
C LEU A 770 -14.65 10.32 14.57
N PRO A 771 -15.35 9.18 14.40
CA PRO A 771 -15.60 8.24 15.49
C PRO A 771 -14.31 7.68 16.10
N GLY A 772 -14.28 7.61 17.44
CA GLY A 772 -13.13 7.13 18.20
C GLY A 772 -11.99 8.13 18.41
N LEU A 773 -12.07 9.34 17.82
CA LEU A 773 -11.06 10.37 17.99
C LEU A 773 -11.00 10.88 19.44
N LEU A 774 -12.14 11.22 20.03
CA LEU A 774 -12.23 11.71 21.41
C LEU A 774 -11.76 10.64 22.41
N ARG A 775 -12.09 9.38 22.15
CA ARG A 775 -11.60 8.24 22.95
C ARG A 775 -10.08 8.14 22.89
N ALA A 776 -9.48 8.30 21.71
CA ALA A 776 -8.03 8.31 21.56
C ALA A 776 -7.39 9.55 22.22
N THR A 777 -8.06 10.70 22.24
CA THR A 777 -7.63 11.89 23.00
C THR A 777 -7.57 11.62 24.48
N ASN A 778 -8.64 11.08 25.04
CA ASN A 778 -8.72 10.74 26.45
C ASN A 778 -7.63 9.72 26.82
N GLU A 779 -7.53 8.62 26.06
CA GLU A 779 -6.52 7.58 26.29
C GLU A 779 -5.10 8.15 26.23
N TRP A 780 -4.79 9.00 25.25
CA TRP A 780 -3.48 9.64 25.14
C TRP A 780 -3.14 10.49 26.37
N PHE A 781 -4.03 11.41 26.79
CA PHE A 781 -3.81 12.25 27.96
C PHE A 781 -3.75 11.44 29.26
N ARG A 782 -4.42 10.28 29.32
CA ARG A 782 -4.34 9.37 30.47
C ARG A 782 -2.95 8.75 30.61
N ILE A 783 -2.33 8.33 29.50
CA ILE A 783 -1.16 7.43 29.53
C ILE A 783 0.18 8.08 29.17
N TYR A 784 0.21 9.26 28.52
CA TYR A 784 1.46 9.81 27.94
C TYR A 784 2.59 10.07 28.94
N LYS A 785 2.28 10.23 30.22
CA LYS A 785 3.26 10.44 31.30
C LYS A 785 3.74 9.15 31.97
N ILE A 786 3.13 8.00 31.68
CA ILE A 786 3.51 6.70 32.26
C ILE A 786 4.94 6.29 31.91
N PRO A 787 5.42 6.43 30.66
CA PRO A 787 6.82 6.14 30.32
C PRO A 787 7.84 6.98 31.08
N ASP A 788 7.41 8.13 31.61
CA ASP A 788 8.23 9.04 32.41
C ASP A 788 8.23 8.68 33.91
N GLY A 789 7.54 7.60 34.30
CA GLY A 789 7.44 7.11 35.68
C GLY A 789 6.35 7.79 36.51
N LYS A 790 5.46 8.57 35.90
CA LYS A 790 4.27 9.13 36.57
C LYS A 790 3.09 8.15 36.50
N PRO A 791 2.14 8.19 37.46
CA PRO A 791 0.91 7.42 37.38
C PRO A 791 0.01 7.87 36.22
N GLU A 792 -1.07 7.12 35.96
CA GLU A 792 -2.15 7.54 35.06
C GLU A 792 -2.74 8.88 35.50
N ASN A 793 -2.96 9.79 34.55
CA ASN A 793 -3.66 11.04 34.85
C ASN A 793 -5.15 10.78 35.11
N GLN A 794 -5.73 11.64 35.95
CA GLN A 794 -7.15 11.62 36.24
C GLN A 794 -7.88 12.70 35.44
N PHE A 795 -9.18 12.52 35.25
CA PHE A 795 -10.03 13.49 34.56
C PHE A 795 -11.15 13.93 35.48
N ALA A 796 -11.57 15.19 35.36
CA ALA A 796 -12.87 15.58 35.86
C ALA A 796 -13.98 15.04 34.92
N PHE A 797 -15.24 15.07 35.38
CA PHE A 797 -16.39 14.61 34.60
C PHE A 797 -16.27 13.18 34.04
N SER A 798 -15.56 12.29 34.73
CA SER A 798 -15.30 10.91 34.27
C SER A 798 -14.57 10.81 32.92
N GLY A 799 -13.94 11.90 32.45
CA GLY A 799 -13.26 11.94 31.16
C GLY A 799 -14.13 12.28 29.96
N GLU A 800 -15.40 12.65 30.17
CA GLU A 800 -16.29 13.09 29.11
C GLU A 800 -15.96 14.52 28.64
N CYS A 801 -15.92 14.73 27.33
CA CYS A 801 -15.79 16.06 26.75
C CYS A 801 -17.10 16.84 26.92
N LYS A 802 -17.01 18.09 27.38
CA LYS A 802 -18.13 19.03 27.45
C LYS A 802 -18.37 19.69 26.09
N ASN A 803 -19.61 20.11 25.87
CA ASN A 803 -20.06 20.72 24.63
C ASN A 803 -19.43 22.10 24.37
N ARG A 804 -19.66 22.61 23.16
CA ARG A 804 -19.15 23.89 22.70
C ARG A 804 -19.50 25.05 23.63
N LYS A 805 -20.74 25.09 24.15
CA LYS A 805 -21.20 26.19 25.01
C LYS A 805 -20.35 26.28 26.27
N TYR A 806 -20.18 25.16 26.96
CA TYR A 806 -19.36 25.10 28.16
C TYR A 806 -17.90 25.45 27.87
N ALA A 807 -17.34 24.95 26.75
CA ALA A 807 -15.99 25.28 26.33
C ALA A 807 -15.79 26.79 26.11
N MET A 808 -16.77 27.47 25.51
CA MET A 808 -16.72 28.93 25.32
C MET A 808 -16.80 29.70 26.65
N ASP A 809 -17.53 29.17 27.65
CA ASP A 809 -17.57 29.75 28.99
C ASP A 809 -16.18 29.69 29.66
N VAL A 810 -15.50 28.53 29.58
CA VAL A 810 -14.11 28.38 30.06
C VAL A 810 -13.16 29.34 29.36
N VAL A 811 -13.23 29.43 28.02
CA VAL A 811 -12.38 30.37 27.24
C VAL A 811 -12.57 31.81 27.70
N ARG A 812 -13.83 32.22 27.96
CA ARG A 812 -14.14 33.56 28.45
C ARG A 812 -13.59 33.80 29.86
N GLU A 813 -13.73 32.85 30.78
CA GLU A 813 -13.19 32.95 32.13
C GLU A 813 -11.66 33.11 32.12
N CYS A 814 -10.95 32.30 31.32
CA CYS A 814 -9.50 32.39 31.16
C CYS A 814 -9.09 33.71 30.48
N ALA A 815 -9.88 34.25 29.56
CA ALA A 815 -9.63 35.55 28.95
C ALA A 815 -9.80 36.71 29.96
N GLU A 816 -10.81 36.65 30.83
CA GLU A 816 -11.00 37.61 31.91
C GLU A 816 -9.87 37.54 32.96
N ALA A 817 -9.37 36.34 33.25
CA ALA A 817 -8.20 36.13 34.11
C ALA A 817 -6.93 36.75 33.49
N TRP A 818 -6.68 36.53 32.20
CA TRP A 818 -5.59 37.18 31.48
C TRP A 818 -5.71 38.71 31.47
N GLU A 819 -6.91 39.26 31.30
CA GLU A 819 -7.12 40.71 31.32
C GLU A 819 -6.78 41.31 32.70
N LYS A 820 -7.08 40.59 33.80
CA LYS A 820 -6.65 40.97 35.15
C LYS A 820 -5.13 40.87 35.33
N LEU A 821 -4.50 39.87 34.72
CA LEU A 821 -3.04 39.70 34.73
C LEU A 821 -2.34 40.84 33.99
N ILE A 822 -2.73 41.15 32.75
CA ILE A 822 -2.05 42.14 31.90
C ILE A 822 -2.23 43.58 32.40
N THR A 823 -3.34 43.86 33.10
CA THR A 823 -3.62 45.15 33.77
C THR A 823 -2.94 45.28 35.14
N GLY A 824 -2.35 44.20 35.66
CA GLY A 824 -1.68 44.18 36.97
C GLY A 824 -2.62 44.08 38.16
N LYS A 825 -3.90 43.71 37.97
CA LYS A 825 -4.84 43.42 39.07
C LYS A 825 -4.49 42.11 39.78
N THR A 826 -3.92 41.15 39.05
CA THR A 826 -3.38 39.90 39.58
C THR A 826 -1.85 39.95 39.52
N PRO A 827 -1.13 39.47 40.55
CA PRO A 827 0.34 39.46 40.53
C PRO A 827 0.88 38.56 39.40
N LYS A 828 1.85 39.08 38.63
CA LYS A 828 2.41 38.38 37.46
C LYS A 828 3.34 37.21 37.78
N GLY A 829 3.87 37.14 39.01
CA GLY A 829 4.85 36.12 39.38
C GLY A 829 6.08 36.15 38.46
N GLU A 830 6.39 34.99 37.88
CA GLU A 830 7.52 34.79 36.95
C GLU A 830 7.14 35.02 35.47
N ILE A 831 5.88 35.36 35.18
CA ILE A 831 5.41 35.57 33.82
C ILE A 831 5.90 36.92 33.28
N SER A 832 6.57 36.85 32.13
CA SER A 832 6.96 38.00 31.31
C SER A 832 5.75 38.54 30.56
N LEU A 833 5.29 39.72 30.95
CA LEU A 833 4.17 40.44 30.33
C LEU A 833 4.61 41.38 29.19
N ALA A 834 5.86 41.26 28.73
CA ALA A 834 6.40 42.10 27.67
C ALA A 834 5.59 41.91 26.38
N ASN A 835 5.09 43.01 25.82
CA ASN A 835 4.26 43.03 24.62
C ASN A 835 4.51 44.33 23.83
N THR A 836 3.97 44.43 22.61
CA THR A 836 4.23 45.56 21.71
C THR A 836 2.95 46.32 21.31
N THR A 837 1.81 45.64 21.32
CA THR A 837 0.54 46.12 20.76
C THR A 837 -0.55 46.38 21.79
N VAL A 838 -0.47 45.80 23.01
CA VAL A 838 -1.56 45.88 24.01
C VAL A 838 -1.55 47.26 24.70
N PRO A 839 -2.53 48.16 24.44
CA PRO A 839 -2.45 49.55 24.86
C PRO A 839 -2.51 49.76 26.38
N HIS A 840 -3.26 48.92 27.08
CA HIS A 840 -3.53 48.99 28.52
C HIS A 840 -2.58 48.16 29.37
N SER A 841 -1.53 47.58 28.77
CA SER A 841 -0.51 46.83 29.49
C SER A 841 0.54 47.75 30.11
N ASN A 842 0.86 47.51 31.38
CA ASN A 842 1.91 48.23 32.10
C ASN A 842 3.33 47.88 31.59
N ASP A 843 3.51 46.71 30.98
CA ASP A 843 4.78 46.17 30.50
C ASP A 843 4.92 46.29 28.96
N ARG A 844 4.17 47.20 28.33
CA ARG A 844 4.27 47.47 26.89
C ARG A 844 5.64 48.05 26.54
N THR A 845 6.29 47.48 25.54
CA THR A 845 7.63 47.85 25.06
C THR A 845 7.61 48.30 23.61
N ASP A 846 8.51 49.22 23.26
CA ASP A 846 8.70 49.62 21.86
C ASP A 846 9.48 48.54 21.12
N ALA A 847 8.98 48.13 19.96
CA ALA A 847 9.63 47.13 19.09
C ALA A 847 11.08 47.46 18.73
N THR A 848 11.44 48.75 18.63
CA THR A 848 12.79 49.22 18.30
C THR A 848 13.81 49.02 19.43
N LYS A 849 13.35 48.81 20.67
CA LYS A 849 14.22 48.57 21.83
C LYS A 849 14.51 47.08 22.05
N LEU A 850 13.82 46.19 21.33
CA LEU A 850 13.93 44.75 21.47
C LEU A 850 15.08 44.22 20.61
N ASN A 851 16.09 43.63 21.25
CA ASN A 851 17.23 43.03 20.55
C ASN A 851 16.99 41.55 20.26
N ILE A 852 16.14 41.26 19.25
CA ILE A 852 15.83 39.89 18.84
C ILE A 852 16.74 39.47 17.69
N PRO A 853 17.40 38.30 17.77
CA PRO A 853 18.26 37.82 16.70
C PRO A 853 17.55 37.69 15.35
N LYS A 854 18.30 37.88 14.25
CA LYS A 854 17.77 37.60 12.91
C LYS A 854 17.49 36.11 12.75
N GLY A 855 16.40 35.79 12.05
CA GLY A 855 16.08 34.40 11.75
C GLY A 855 17.15 33.79 10.86
N ASP A 856 17.64 32.61 11.24
CA ASP A 856 18.77 31.93 10.61
C ASP A 856 18.35 30.67 9.83
N ASN A 857 17.10 30.20 10.02
CA ASN A 857 16.50 29.05 9.33
C ASN A 857 17.45 27.86 9.21
N GLN A 858 18.18 27.56 10.28
CA GLN A 858 19.13 26.46 10.30
C GLN A 858 18.43 25.10 10.14
N PRO A 859 19.07 24.11 9.50
CA PRO A 859 18.52 22.77 9.40
C PRO A 859 18.35 22.14 10.80
N PRO A 860 17.35 21.28 11.02
CA PRO A 860 17.15 20.60 12.30
C PRO A 860 18.37 19.76 12.71
N ALA A 861 18.71 19.80 13.99
CA ALA A 861 19.72 18.92 14.58
C ALA A 861 19.21 17.46 14.61
N PRO A 862 20.12 16.47 14.54
CA PRO A 862 19.73 15.06 14.58
C PRO A 862 19.04 14.72 15.92
N ILE A 863 17.96 13.96 15.82
CA ILE A 863 17.18 13.46 16.96
C ILE A 863 17.69 12.07 17.34
N ASP A 864 17.68 11.73 18.63
CA ASP A 864 18.00 10.39 19.11
C ASP A 864 16.95 9.36 18.62
N PRO A 865 17.35 8.30 17.88
CA PRO A 865 16.41 7.30 17.36
C PRO A 865 15.58 6.58 18.44
N SER A 866 15.99 6.62 19.71
CA SER A 866 15.22 6.06 20.82
C SER A 866 13.89 6.77 21.09
N ILE A 867 13.67 7.95 20.50
CA ILE A 867 12.39 8.67 20.57
C ILE A 867 11.29 7.93 19.79
N ASP A 868 11.65 7.22 18.72
CA ASP A 868 10.72 6.40 17.93
C ASP A 868 10.36 5.06 18.62
N LYS A 869 10.95 4.76 19.78
CA LYS A 869 10.66 3.52 20.53
C LYS A 869 9.23 3.53 21.08
N TRP A 870 8.50 2.46 20.82
CA TRP A 870 7.20 2.19 21.40
C TRP A 870 7.28 1.74 22.86
N PHE A 871 6.43 2.34 23.69
CA PHE A 871 6.13 1.89 25.04
C PHE A 871 4.78 1.16 25.02
N TYR A 872 4.80 -0.08 25.53
CA TYR A 872 3.61 -0.90 25.68
C TYR A 872 3.19 -0.82 27.15
N ILE A 873 2.02 -0.25 27.39
CA ILE A 873 1.50 -0.06 28.73
C ILE A 873 0.55 -1.24 28.97
N SER A 874 0.88 -2.10 29.93
CA SER A 874 0.01 -3.19 30.34
C SER A 874 -1.24 -2.57 30.95
N GLY A 875 -2.37 -2.63 30.24
CA GLY A 875 -3.64 -2.15 30.76
C GLY A 875 -3.93 -2.82 32.09
N ALA A 876 -3.85 -2.07 33.19
CA ALA A 876 -4.44 -2.48 34.44
C ALA A 876 -5.96 -2.27 34.28
N SER A 877 -6.65 -3.35 33.94
CA SER A 877 -8.12 -3.47 33.81
C SER A 877 -8.74 -2.74 32.61
N ALA A 878 -8.90 -3.49 31.51
CA ALA A 878 -9.98 -3.28 30.55
C ALA A 878 -11.21 -4.09 30.97
#